data_AF-A0A938IY36-F1
#
_entry.id   AF-A0A938IY36-F1
#
_cell.length_a   1.000
_cell.length_b   1.000
_cell.length_c   1.000
_cell.angle_alpha   90.00
_cell.angle_beta   90.00
_cell.angle_gamma   90.00
#
_symmetry.space_group_name_H-M   'P 1'
#
loop_
_entity.id
_entity.type
_entity.pdbx_description
1 polymer ?
#
loop_
_entity_poly.entity_id
_entity_poly.type
_entity_poly.pdbx_seq_one_letter_code
_entity_poly.pdbx_strand_id
1 'polypeptide(L)'
;MVGRLGPLPHRDHELDRRGERGELVGLDDHVALALPAGKRVEGGRHRCVGQPGHAPIVPPDNRPANAGPPAVTSGTPSQSGARFCSACGYTLVNVPDERRVATVLFADLVGFTTFSEASDPEQVKALVDRCFAELCNDVTAFGGRVDKIVGDAIVALFGAPVAHEDDAERAVRAALRMQETLARLRHEAAIDAQLRVGVNTGEVVVGALRAGGDYTALGDAVNTAHRLQTTADPDEILVGPHTHDATRHAIRYEERGAQTLKGREGTVQAWRAVEAVAPPGQRRRHTRTPLIGRDPEMALLRSVVDSAVLRSRAQLVVLSGDAGIGKSRLAGEIASYAQVAHGAKVLGGQCVPYGADVWWPIAEAIRGACGLTLDDSAPAARKKLTEVTTAASDCEPESEVARVVNGLLYLLGHVADLADVDPGRARDDSARSARILFQHIARMAPLVLVLSELQWADELVLRMIERLLIRLRPLPFIVVATALPDARPHALVDAARANLTLMGVEPLDEPSVGALASALIGDDVDPRLAAALYERSGGNPFFVEELAALLRESPAAAADPLAFLTAGGVPVTLQGLVAARLDALEPDARALLEDCAVVGSSGMPAAAYALGQARGFASDHRLLRTLAERELVDVPDGDSEFAFTSEVIRDVAYATVTKGERARRHALLADWLAARGDDDAGAQERVAYHYATAAAIAHELGPSAALPSDLETRAVAAIEAAAVQARHAEMWRSAHRLYDQALTAACSHTPDDVRLRLLLGRARALAEQHDIEAARRDAQEALDGADEHSAAYADALTLLGDVQTMQGAYAESDETIGRAIAAWRALGDPHGEAEAIRVRGRNAMFGGTMADAEADLVEALALYRTAGDRRGEAWALQNLATIAFFQGNATKAEERLGRATDAFRDLGDYGGLNWTFAILAWVRFMQGRRDDAERLALEQLPESEATGNRWVAAILQMLLGNLALWSGRAVTAVERGGEAVATMVELGDPWGVGQATAVRIRALAAAGRVAEARAAVEEQIGSLDGASRNSTHAFAQTTLVQVLTAAGTHDALPAALHLTLPDDVVRASPYYAERSVCLARALLQVGRVDEALAAFAALAEDLPDLRSGAGAALRSARALALVAAGRLDDADAEIQDGVQGSYLDHLQLDLAAAFVALRRGEPNAAARFDEMVARMDASEAVLEQAITRIARAHALAALGDPRAVEARADADRSLAALDIAMPGWETTFRLCTGI
;
A
#
# COMPACT_ATOMS: atom_id res chain seq x y z
N MET A 1 -18.95 7.48 -65.07
CA MET A 1 -20.33 6.98 -65.13
C MET A 1 -20.57 6.17 -63.85
N VAL A 2 -21.36 6.73 -62.93
CA VAL A 2 -22.22 6.11 -61.89
C VAL A 2 -21.83 4.72 -61.32
N GLY A 3 -21.67 4.50 -60.01
CA GLY A 3 -21.86 5.38 -58.84
C GLY A 3 -21.87 4.68 -57.46
N ARG A 4 -21.71 5.53 -56.43
CA ARG A 4 -22.30 5.55 -55.06
C ARG A 4 -21.84 4.52 -54.00
N LEU A 5 -21.65 4.84 -52.71
CA LEU A 5 -21.86 6.05 -51.86
C LEU A 5 -21.01 5.90 -50.56
N GLY A 6 -20.62 7.01 -49.91
CA GLY A 6 -19.59 7.08 -48.86
C GLY A 6 -20.07 6.96 -47.40
N PRO A 7 -19.25 7.37 -46.41
CA PRO A 7 -19.74 7.91 -45.15
C PRO A 7 -19.41 9.41 -44.99
N LEU A 8 -20.37 10.11 -44.38
CA LEU A 8 -20.42 11.55 -44.12
C LEU A 8 -19.62 11.95 -42.85
N PRO A 9 -19.18 13.22 -42.77
CA PRO A 9 -18.57 13.80 -41.58
C PRO A 9 -19.61 14.44 -40.64
N HIS A 10 -19.16 14.69 -39.40
CA HIS A 10 -19.84 15.34 -38.29
C HIS A 10 -20.50 16.69 -38.65
N ARG A 11 -21.68 16.92 -38.05
CA ARG A 11 -22.39 18.21 -38.06
C ARG A 11 -22.22 18.92 -36.72
N ASP A 12 -21.79 20.16 -36.81
CA ASP A 12 -22.03 21.24 -35.85
C ASP A 12 -23.27 22.07 -36.24
N HIS A 13 -23.73 22.87 -35.26
CA HIS A 13 -24.59 24.07 -35.30
C HIS A 13 -26.11 23.99 -34.98
N GLU A 14 -26.42 24.59 -33.80
CA GLU A 14 -27.20 25.83 -33.59
C GLU A 14 -28.61 25.81 -32.96
N LEU A 15 -28.72 26.58 -31.84
CA LEU A 15 -29.70 27.65 -31.45
C LEU A 15 -31.22 27.28 -31.38
N ASP A 16 -32.09 27.81 -30.51
CA ASP A 16 -32.17 29.16 -29.93
C ASP A 16 -33.14 29.27 -28.70
N ARG A 17 -32.84 30.30 -27.90
CA ARG A 17 -33.53 31.09 -26.84
C ARG A 17 -35.02 30.94 -26.45
N ARG A 18 -35.27 31.18 -25.14
CA ARG A 18 -36.03 32.29 -24.48
C ARG A 18 -36.07 31.99 -22.97
N GLY A 19 -35.91 32.88 -21.98
CA GLY A 19 -35.83 34.33 -21.88
C GLY A 19 -36.52 34.73 -20.55
N GLU A 20 -35.87 35.50 -19.68
CA GLU A 20 -36.44 36.68 -19.00
C GLU A 20 -35.46 37.26 -17.95
N ARG A 21 -35.10 38.53 -18.17
CA ARG A 21 -34.55 39.45 -17.17
C ARG A 21 -35.69 40.35 -16.70
N GLY A 22 -35.70 40.68 -15.41
CA GLY A 22 -36.47 41.77 -14.82
C GLY A 22 -35.51 42.75 -14.13
N GLU A 23 -35.75 44.03 -14.39
CA GLU A 23 -34.95 45.22 -14.11
C GLU A 23 -35.17 45.87 -12.73
N LEU A 24 -34.18 46.68 -12.33
CA LEU A 24 -34.25 47.98 -11.61
C LEU A 24 -34.83 48.07 -10.18
N VAL A 25 -34.06 48.68 -9.26
CA VAL A 25 -34.19 50.08 -8.77
C VAL A 25 -33.27 50.24 -7.54
N GLY A 26 -32.47 51.32 -7.51
CA GLY A 26 -31.54 51.63 -6.43
C GLY A 26 -32.16 52.31 -5.22
N LEU A 27 -31.31 52.63 -4.24
CA LEU A 27 -31.29 53.88 -3.47
C LEU A 27 -30.12 53.83 -2.48
N ASP A 28 -29.18 54.74 -2.70
CA ASP A 28 -28.33 55.32 -1.66
C ASP A 28 -29.22 55.95 -0.58
N ASP A 29 -28.82 55.87 0.69
CA ASP A 29 -28.70 57.09 1.49
C ASP A 29 -27.84 56.92 2.75
N HIS A 30 -27.15 58.02 3.03
CA HIS A 30 -26.20 58.30 4.08
C HIS A 30 -26.71 58.10 5.51
N VAL A 31 -25.79 57.97 6.48
CA VAL A 31 -25.51 59.03 7.49
C VAL A 31 -24.27 58.66 8.30
N ALA A 32 -23.26 59.53 8.20
CA ALA A 32 -22.17 59.68 9.15
C ALA A 32 -22.64 60.49 10.36
N LEU A 33 -22.18 60.15 11.57
CA LEU A 33 -22.15 61.07 12.71
C LEU A 33 -20.82 60.94 13.44
N ALA A 34 -20.18 62.09 13.63
CA ALA A 34 -18.84 62.26 14.15
C ALA A 34 -18.86 63.00 15.51
N LEU A 35 -17.78 62.75 16.29
CA LEU A 35 -17.13 63.57 17.32
C LEU A 35 -17.72 63.60 18.76
N PRO A 36 -16.94 64.00 19.81
CA PRO A 36 -15.50 64.36 19.86
C PRO A 36 -14.67 63.74 21.01
N ALA A 37 -13.37 64.03 20.95
CA ALA A 37 -12.30 63.77 21.91
C ALA A 37 -12.47 64.40 23.32
N GLY A 38 -11.81 63.81 24.33
CA GLY A 38 -11.58 64.49 25.61
C GLY A 38 -10.82 63.68 26.69
N LYS A 39 -9.56 64.10 26.91
CA LYS A 39 -8.76 64.06 28.16
C LYS A 39 -7.81 62.88 28.46
N ARG A 40 -6.52 63.26 28.44
CA ARG A 40 -5.35 62.70 29.12
C ARG A 40 -5.58 62.58 30.63
N VAL A 41 -5.03 61.52 31.24
CA VAL A 41 -4.35 61.56 32.55
C VAL A 41 -3.11 60.68 32.49
N GLU A 42 -1.96 61.27 32.83
CA GLU A 42 -0.64 60.64 32.99
C GLU A 42 -0.49 59.97 34.36
N GLY A 43 0.44 59.00 34.44
CA GLY A 43 1.07 58.52 35.68
C GLY A 43 0.92 57.01 35.85
N GLY A 44 1.94 56.19 36.06
CA GLY A 44 3.35 56.43 36.35
C GLY A 44 4.09 55.08 36.33
N ARG A 45 5.42 55.18 36.27
CA ARG A 45 6.38 54.11 35.92
C ARG A 45 6.49 52.98 36.94
N HIS A 46 6.83 51.80 36.41
CA HIS A 46 7.44 50.67 37.11
C HIS A 46 8.76 51.04 37.84
N ARG A 47 8.98 50.40 39.01
CA ARG A 47 10.27 49.85 39.43
C ARG A 47 10.08 48.86 40.59
N CYS A 48 10.59 47.64 40.42
CA CYS A 48 10.96 46.75 41.53
C CYS A 48 12.39 46.27 41.28
N VAL A 49 13.20 46.29 42.35
CA VAL A 49 14.61 45.92 42.41
C VAL A 49 14.75 44.86 43.52
N GLY A 50 15.47 43.78 43.22
CA GLY A 50 16.37 43.09 44.17
C GLY A 50 15.80 42.05 45.15
N GLN A 51 16.16 40.78 44.91
CA GLN A 51 16.26 39.62 45.83
C GLN A 51 17.22 39.86 47.04
N PRO A 52 17.58 38.88 47.93
CA PRO A 52 17.08 37.51 48.22
C PRO A 52 16.92 37.20 49.75
N GLY A 53 16.43 36.00 50.15
CA GLY A 53 16.77 35.42 51.46
C GLY A 53 15.91 34.28 52.04
N HIS A 54 16.46 33.07 52.01
CA HIS A 54 16.35 31.94 52.95
C HIS A 54 15.03 31.14 53.18
N ALA A 55 15.16 29.82 53.00
CA ALA A 55 14.32 28.72 53.52
C ALA A 55 14.87 28.25 54.90
N PRO A 56 14.35 27.18 55.56
CA PRO A 56 13.07 26.44 55.44
C PRO A 56 12.35 26.28 56.82
N ILE A 57 11.16 25.63 56.89
CA ILE A 57 10.73 24.67 57.95
C ILE A 57 9.26 24.21 57.69
N VAL A 58 9.06 22.92 57.94
CA VAL A 58 7.89 22.01 57.82
C VAL A 58 6.67 22.42 58.69
N PRO A 59 5.40 22.10 58.31
CA PRO A 59 4.21 22.49 59.08
C PRO A 59 3.79 21.45 60.14
N PRO A 60 3.06 21.85 61.19
CA PRO A 60 2.09 20.98 61.82
C PRO A 60 0.65 21.51 61.68
N ASP A 61 -0.22 20.56 61.34
CA ASP A 61 -1.62 20.36 61.69
C ASP A 61 -2.50 21.50 62.25
N ASN A 62 -3.57 21.71 61.48
CA ASN A 62 -4.99 21.66 61.85
C ASN A 62 -5.67 22.76 62.72
N ARG A 63 -6.64 23.38 62.03
CA ARG A 63 -7.85 24.13 62.43
C ARG A 63 -7.72 25.64 62.73
N PRO A 64 -8.53 26.46 62.05
CA PRO A 64 -9.16 27.62 62.67
C PRO A 64 -10.68 27.42 62.82
N ALA A 65 -11.14 27.83 64.00
CA ALA A 65 -12.53 28.04 64.34
C ALA A 65 -13.13 29.21 63.53
N ASN A 66 -14.43 29.11 63.27
CA ASN A 66 -15.28 30.13 62.66
C ASN A 66 -15.27 31.45 63.45
N ALA A 67 -14.77 32.50 62.82
CA ALA A 67 -15.20 33.87 63.05
C ALA A 67 -15.05 34.63 61.73
N GLY A 68 -16.16 34.88 61.03
CA GLY A 68 -16.15 35.69 59.81
C GLY A 68 -15.73 37.13 60.12
N PRO A 69 -14.93 37.76 59.24
CA PRO A 69 -15.40 39.00 58.60
C PRO A 69 -14.77 39.22 57.19
N PRO A 70 -14.76 40.46 56.67
CA PRO A 70 -15.59 40.98 55.58
C PRO A 70 -14.92 40.87 54.20
N ALA A 71 -15.67 41.25 53.15
CA ALA A 71 -15.18 41.37 51.78
C ALA A 71 -13.90 42.23 51.72
N VAL A 72 -12.77 41.57 51.42
CA VAL A 72 -11.50 42.23 51.06
C VAL A 72 -11.16 41.79 49.64
N THR A 73 -11.13 42.76 48.73
CA THR A 73 -10.50 42.63 47.41
C THR A 73 -8.98 42.49 47.60
N SER A 74 -8.50 41.27 47.80
CA SER A 74 -7.06 40.99 47.79
C SER A 74 -6.55 41.01 46.35
N GLY A 75 -5.90 42.11 45.95
CA GLY A 75 -5.29 42.31 44.64
C GLY A 75 -4.02 41.50 44.40
N THR A 76 -4.02 40.21 44.72
CA THR A 76 -2.92 39.30 44.36
C THR A 76 -3.37 38.44 43.18
N PRO A 77 -2.69 38.48 42.02
CA PRO A 77 -3.08 37.64 40.89
C PRO A 77 -2.87 36.17 41.28
N SER A 78 -3.92 35.35 41.20
CA SER A 78 -3.75 33.90 41.28
C SER A 78 -2.93 33.44 40.07
N GLN A 79 -1.97 32.53 40.28
CA GLN A 79 -1.20 31.95 39.18
C GLN A 79 -2.15 31.31 38.14
N SER A 80 -1.86 31.44 36.84
CA SER A 80 -2.70 30.84 35.81
C SER A 80 -2.73 29.31 35.99
N GLY A 81 -3.93 28.75 36.15
CA GLY A 81 -4.15 27.32 36.38
C GLY A 81 -4.46 26.90 37.83
N ALA A 82 -4.54 27.83 38.80
CA ALA A 82 -4.88 27.48 40.18
C ALA A 82 -6.38 27.11 40.34
N ARG A 83 -6.66 25.90 40.86
CA ARG A 83 -8.03 25.41 41.16
C ARG A 83 -8.66 26.02 42.43
N PHE A 84 -7.83 26.58 43.31
CA PHE A 84 -8.23 27.20 44.57
C PHE A 84 -7.53 28.55 44.76
N CYS A 85 -8.19 29.48 45.44
CA CYS A 85 -7.59 30.73 45.88
C CYS A 85 -6.48 30.43 46.89
N SER A 86 -5.27 30.87 46.58
CA SER A 86 -4.08 30.63 47.42
C SER A 86 -4.12 31.35 48.78
N ALA A 87 -5.04 32.29 48.98
CA ALA A 87 -5.16 33.05 50.23
C ALA A 87 -6.17 32.46 51.22
N CYS A 88 -7.27 31.87 50.75
CA CYS A 88 -8.35 31.39 51.61
C CYS A 88 -8.81 29.96 51.30
N GLY A 89 -8.21 29.28 50.32
CA GLY A 89 -8.57 27.91 49.93
C GLY A 89 -9.88 27.80 49.13
N TYR A 90 -10.51 28.94 48.80
CA TYR A 90 -11.80 28.97 48.11
C TYR A 90 -11.68 28.46 46.66
N THR A 91 -12.50 27.47 46.28
CA THR A 91 -12.50 26.87 44.93
C THR A 91 -12.93 27.89 43.88
N LEU A 92 -12.12 28.11 42.84
CA LEU A 92 -12.36 29.12 41.80
C LEU A 92 -13.07 28.56 40.56
N VAL A 93 -13.38 27.27 40.56
CA VAL A 93 -14.08 26.58 39.46
C VAL A 93 -15.59 26.70 39.66
N ASN A 94 -16.25 27.42 38.75
CA ASN A 94 -17.72 27.40 38.64
C ASN A 94 -18.14 26.01 38.16
N VAL A 95 -18.86 25.25 38.99
CA VAL A 95 -19.62 24.09 38.52
C VAL A 95 -20.90 24.65 37.89
N PRO A 96 -21.12 24.49 36.57
CA PRO A 96 -22.34 24.98 35.93
C PRO A 96 -23.57 24.28 36.51
N ASP A 97 -24.69 25.01 36.62
CA ASP A 97 -25.98 24.42 36.99
C ASP A 97 -26.37 23.38 35.94
N GLU A 98 -26.69 22.16 36.37
CA GLU A 98 -26.96 21.03 35.49
C GLU A 98 -28.32 20.40 35.79
N ARG A 99 -29.12 20.13 34.75
CA ARG A 99 -30.33 19.31 34.85
C ARG A 99 -29.96 17.86 34.60
N ARG A 100 -30.33 16.98 35.53
CA ARG A 100 -30.08 15.54 35.41
C ARG A 100 -31.10 14.74 36.19
N VAL A 101 -31.23 13.47 35.85
CA VAL A 101 -31.98 12.51 36.67
C VAL A 101 -31.08 12.07 37.82
N ALA A 102 -31.54 12.24 39.05
CA ALA A 102 -30.86 11.74 40.23
C ALA A 102 -31.85 10.98 41.11
N THR A 103 -31.32 10.03 41.88
CA THR A 103 -32.08 9.38 42.95
C THR A 103 -31.78 10.08 44.25
N VAL A 104 -32.83 10.63 44.85
CA VAL A 104 -32.77 11.37 46.10
C VAL A 104 -33.24 10.47 47.23
N LEU A 105 -32.42 10.35 48.27
CA LEU A 105 -32.73 9.61 49.49
C LEU A 105 -32.88 10.61 50.63
N PHE A 106 -34.05 10.59 51.28
CA PHE A 106 -34.29 11.27 52.55
C PHE A 106 -34.45 10.23 53.64
N ALA A 107 -33.66 10.33 54.71
CA ALA A 107 -33.77 9.45 55.87
C ALA A 107 -33.89 10.29 57.14
N ASP A 108 -34.85 9.97 58.01
CA ASP A 108 -35.18 10.78 59.19
C ASP A 108 -35.34 9.91 60.43
N LEU A 109 -34.80 10.38 61.56
CA LEU A 109 -34.80 9.66 62.83
C LEU A 109 -36.03 10.00 63.69
N VAL A 110 -36.99 9.07 63.75
CA VAL A 110 -38.21 9.19 64.56
C VAL A 110 -37.94 8.77 66.01
N GLY A 111 -38.46 9.53 66.98
CA GLY A 111 -38.32 9.27 68.43
C GLY A 111 -37.11 9.96 69.08
N PHE A 112 -36.19 10.48 68.26
CA PHE A 112 -34.93 11.06 68.72
C PHE A 112 -35.09 12.36 69.52
N THR A 113 -36.09 13.19 69.17
CA THR A 113 -36.38 14.45 69.88
C THR A 113 -36.83 14.19 71.31
N THR A 114 -37.66 13.16 71.55
CA THR A 114 -38.13 12.77 72.88
C THR A 114 -37.01 12.15 73.73
N PHE A 115 -36.10 11.41 73.11
CA PHE A 115 -34.87 10.90 73.75
C PHE A 115 -33.89 12.04 74.13
N SER A 116 -33.80 13.07 73.28
CA SER A 116 -32.94 14.25 73.48
C SER A 116 -33.41 15.15 74.63
N GLU A 117 -34.72 15.20 74.91
CA GLU A 117 -35.30 15.96 76.03
C GLU A 117 -35.07 15.29 77.41
N ALA A 118 -34.84 13.97 77.43
CA ALA A 118 -34.69 13.16 78.64
C ALA A 118 -33.23 12.88 79.04
N SER A 119 -32.25 13.34 78.25
CA SER A 119 -30.83 12.99 78.36
C SER A 119 -29.91 14.23 78.38
N ASP A 120 -28.67 14.06 78.83
CA ASP A 120 -27.70 15.17 78.86
C ASP A 120 -27.30 15.63 77.43
N PRO A 121 -27.32 16.95 77.11
CA PRO A 121 -27.05 17.44 75.75
C PRO A 121 -25.69 17.07 75.16
N GLU A 122 -24.64 16.89 75.97
CA GLU A 122 -23.31 16.51 75.48
C GLU A 122 -23.27 15.02 75.13
N GLN A 123 -23.96 14.18 75.89
CA GLN A 123 -24.09 12.75 75.61
C GLN A 123 -24.97 12.49 74.40
N VAL A 124 -26.07 13.22 74.25
CA VAL A 124 -26.96 13.17 73.08
C VAL A 124 -26.17 13.55 71.83
N LYS A 125 -25.43 14.66 71.85
CA LYS A 125 -24.63 15.10 70.71
C LYS A 125 -23.58 14.07 70.28
N ALA A 126 -22.83 13.50 71.23
CA ALA A 126 -21.81 12.50 70.90
C ALA A 126 -22.39 11.20 70.31
N LEU A 127 -23.62 10.86 70.69
CA LEU A 127 -24.36 9.71 70.19
C LEU A 127 -24.95 9.97 68.79
N VAL A 128 -25.49 11.17 68.57
CA VAL A 128 -25.96 11.67 67.25
C VAL A 128 -24.80 11.66 66.26
N ASP A 129 -23.69 12.30 66.60
CA ASP A 129 -22.54 12.43 65.69
C ASP A 129 -22.03 11.05 65.25
N ARG A 130 -22.04 10.05 66.15
CA ARG A 130 -21.66 8.68 65.83
C ARG A 130 -22.68 7.99 64.93
N CYS A 131 -23.98 8.13 65.24
CA CYS A 131 -25.06 7.54 64.46
C CYS A 131 -25.10 8.10 63.04
N PHE A 132 -25.05 9.43 62.88
CA PHE A 132 -25.01 10.09 61.58
C PHE A 132 -23.74 9.75 60.80
N ALA A 133 -22.58 9.62 61.46
CA ALA A 133 -21.36 9.21 60.78
C ALA A 133 -21.49 7.81 60.15
N GLU A 134 -22.05 6.84 60.87
CA GLU A 134 -22.24 5.49 60.33
C GLU A 134 -23.31 5.43 59.22
N LEU A 135 -24.42 6.16 59.37
CA LEU A 135 -25.45 6.24 58.34
C LEU A 135 -24.96 6.96 57.07
N CYS A 136 -24.14 8.01 57.20
CA CYS A 136 -23.48 8.66 56.07
C CYS A 136 -22.43 7.74 55.41
N ASN A 137 -21.76 6.89 56.18
CA ASN A 137 -20.86 5.87 55.64
C ASN A 137 -21.62 4.84 54.79
N ASP A 138 -22.83 4.44 55.19
CA ASP A 138 -23.65 3.55 54.37
C ASP A 138 -24.01 4.19 53.02
N VAL A 139 -24.40 5.46 53.00
CA VAL A 139 -24.67 6.21 51.75
C VAL A 139 -23.42 6.24 50.86
N THR A 140 -22.26 6.57 51.42
CA THR A 140 -21.00 6.68 50.65
C THR A 140 -20.42 5.34 50.23
N ALA A 141 -20.66 4.26 50.98
CA ALA A 141 -20.22 2.90 50.62
C ALA A 141 -20.94 2.38 49.36
N PHE A 142 -22.20 2.78 49.16
CA PHE A 142 -22.92 2.57 47.90
C PHE A 142 -22.70 3.73 46.91
N GLY A 143 -21.69 4.56 47.14
CA GLY A 143 -21.24 5.70 46.33
C GLY A 143 -22.29 6.77 46.05
N GLY A 144 -23.25 6.94 46.95
CA GLY A 144 -24.06 8.15 47.05
C GLY A 144 -23.28 9.26 47.75
N ARG A 145 -23.68 10.50 47.49
CA ARG A 145 -23.13 11.69 48.15
C ARG A 145 -24.14 12.24 49.14
N VAL A 146 -23.74 12.42 50.40
CA VAL A 146 -24.55 13.16 51.37
C VAL A 146 -24.52 14.64 50.99
N ASP A 147 -25.68 15.19 50.63
CA ASP A 147 -25.86 16.58 50.22
C ASP A 147 -25.80 17.50 51.45
N LYS A 148 -26.65 17.21 52.44
CA LYS A 148 -26.70 17.93 53.71
C LYS A 148 -27.39 17.11 54.80
N ILE A 149 -27.12 17.48 56.05
CA ILE A 149 -27.83 17.01 57.23
C ILE A 149 -28.69 18.18 57.74
N VAL A 150 -29.99 17.97 57.88
CA VAL A 150 -30.95 19.01 58.33
C VAL A 150 -31.65 18.51 59.58
N GLY A 151 -31.23 19.01 60.75
CA GLY A 151 -31.77 18.55 62.02
C GLY A 151 -31.49 17.06 62.23
N ASP A 152 -32.54 16.26 62.30
CA ASP A 152 -32.57 14.81 62.46
C ASP A 152 -32.68 14.03 61.13
N ALA A 153 -32.59 14.72 59.97
CA ALA A 153 -32.69 14.11 58.65
C ALA A 153 -31.39 14.17 57.82
N ILE A 154 -31.10 13.10 57.08
CA ILE A 154 -30.04 12.95 56.08
C ILE A 154 -30.64 13.10 54.69
N VAL A 155 -30.05 13.98 53.87
CA VAL A 155 -30.37 14.10 52.44
C VAL A 155 -29.17 13.63 51.64
N ALA A 156 -29.38 12.63 50.77
CA ALA A 156 -28.35 12.05 49.93
C ALA A 156 -28.77 12.00 48.46
N LEU A 157 -27.78 12.10 47.58
CA LEU A 157 -27.92 12.10 46.14
C LEU A 157 -27.10 10.97 45.54
N PHE A 158 -27.75 10.14 44.73
CA PHE A 158 -27.14 9.15 43.86
C PHE A 158 -27.42 9.61 42.44
N GLY A 159 -26.41 9.72 41.58
CA GLY A 159 -26.56 10.38 40.28
C GLY A 159 -26.03 11.81 40.20
N ALA A 160 -25.55 12.39 41.30
CA ALA A 160 -24.99 13.75 41.32
C ALA A 160 -23.81 13.87 42.30
N PRO A 161 -22.62 14.37 41.87
CA PRO A 161 -22.28 14.91 40.55
C PRO A 161 -21.90 13.83 39.51
N VAL A 162 -21.84 12.55 39.89
CA VAL A 162 -21.54 11.43 38.98
C VAL A 162 -22.74 10.49 38.95
N ALA A 163 -23.16 10.11 37.74
CA ALA A 163 -24.28 9.20 37.52
C ALA A 163 -23.82 7.81 37.07
N HIS A 164 -24.53 6.80 37.54
CA HIS A 164 -24.34 5.39 37.28
C HIS A 164 -25.69 4.77 36.91
N GLU A 165 -25.68 3.76 36.04
CA GLU A 165 -26.91 3.10 35.58
C GLU A 165 -27.74 2.47 36.72
N ASP A 166 -27.09 2.13 37.84
CA ASP A 166 -27.69 1.49 39.01
C ASP A 166 -27.90 2.45 40.20
N ASP A 167 -27.85 3.77 40.01
CA ASP A 167 -27.98 4.76 41.11
C ASP A 167 -29.27 4.60 41.92
N ALA A 168 -30.39 4.24 41.27
CA ALA A 168 -31.64 3.95 41.96
C ALA A 168 -31.52 2.69 42.84
N GLU A 169 -30.86 1.64 42.34
CA GLU A 169 -30.63 0.40 43.07
C GLU A 169 -29.68 0.64 44.25
N ARG A 170 -28.60 1.38 44.02
CA ARG A 170 -27.61 1.77 45.03
C ARG A 170 -28.24 2.63 46.13
N ALA A 171 -29.13 3.56 45.79
CA ALA A 171 -29.86 4.35 46.77
C ALA A 171 -30.79 3.48 47.64
N VAL A 172 -31.54 2.55 47.04
CA VAL A 172 -32.43 1.65 47.79
C VAL A 172 -31.64 0.66 48.64
N ARG A 173 -30.52 0.14 48.14
CA ARG A 173 -29.60 -0.71 48.93
C ARG A 173 -28.96 0.05 50.08
N ALA A 174 -28.59 1.32 49.86
CA ALA A 174 -28.11 2.19 50.93
C ALA A 174 -29.19 2.41 51.99
N ALA A 175 -30.44 2.67 51.58
CA ALA A 175 -31.57 2.81 52.49
C ALA A 175 -31.79 1.54 53.34
N LEU A 176 -31.77 0.35 52.72
CA LEU A 176 -31.87 -0.93 53.41
C LEU A 176 -30.71 -1.12 54.39
N ARG A 177 -29.49 -0.78 53.98
CA ARG A 177 -28.31 -0.84 54.83
C ARG A 177 -28.39 0.09 56.03
N MET A 178 -28.87 1.32 55.83
CA MET A 178 -29.06 2.31 56.90
C MET A 178 -30.04 1.82 57.97
N GLN A 179 -31.10 1.10 57.59
CA GLN A 179 -32.02 0.48 58.55
C GLN A 179 -31.34 -0.62 59.38
N GLU A 180 -30.54 -1.49 58.74
CA GLU A 180 -29.75 -2.51 59.44
C GLU A 180 -28.76 -1.89 60.43
N THR A 181 -28.05 -0.84 60.00
CA THR A 181 -27.07 -0.12 60.82
C THR A 181 -27.75 0.51 62.04
N LEU A 182 -28.89 1.20 61.87
CA LEU A 182 -29.60 1.77 63.01
C LEU A 182 -30.17 0.68 63.93
N ALA A 183 -30.71 -0.42 63.39
CA ALA A 183 -31.22 -1.52 64.20
C ALA A 183 -30.13 -2.14 65.09
N ARG A 184 -28.91 -2.28 64.58
CA ARG A 184 -27.75 -2.71 65.36
C ARG A 184 -27.38 -1.69 66.44
N LEU A 185 -27.33 -0.40 66.11
CA LEU A 185 -27.00 0.68 67.05
C LEU A 185 -28.02 0.81 68.19
N ARG A 186 -29.32 0.56 67.93
CA ARG A 186 -30.36 0.47 68.96
C ARG A 186 -30.02 -0.58 70.03
N HIS A 187 -29.55 -1.75 69.60
CA HIS A 187 -29.18 -2.85 70.50
C HIS A 187 -27.88 -2.58 71.27
N GLU A 188 -26.90 -1.93 70.65
CA GLU A 188 -25.58 -1.70 71.25
C GLU A 188 -25.54 -0.47 72.18
N ALA A 189 -26.30 0.58 71.87
CA ALA A 189 -26.19 1.88 72.54
C ALA A 189 -27.48 2.36 73.23
N ALA A 190 -28.50 1.50 73.34
CA ALA A 190 -29.80 1.79 73.97
C ALA A 190 -30.49 3.06 73.44
N ILE A 191 -30.35 3.32 72.14
CA ILE A 191 -31.03 4.43 71.45
C ILE A 191 -32.46 3.98 71.12
N ASP A 192 -33.46 4.73 71.57
CA ASP A 192 -34.86 4.52 71.18
C ASP A 192 -35.20 5.40 69.96
N ALA A 193 -34.65 5.03 68.79
CA ALA A 193 -34.85 5.77 67.54
C ALA A 193 -35.09 4.83 66.34
N GLN A 194 -35.99 5.25 65.45
CA GLN A 194 -36.37 4.51 64.25
C GLN A 194 -36.08 5.31 62.99
N LEU A 195 -35.88 4.63 61.86
CA LEU A 195 -35.57 5.30 60.60
C LEU A 195 -36.74 5.20 59.65
N ARG A 196 -37.24 6.34 59.18
CA ARG A 196 -38.14 6.39 58.03
C ARG A 196 -37.40 6.94 56.83
N VAL A 197 -37.50 6.26 55.68
CA VAL A 197 -36.74 6.59 54.47
C VAL A 197 -37.68 6.75 53.28
N GLY A 198 -37.44 7.79 52.50
CA GLY A 198 -38.10 8.04 51.22
C GLY A 198 -37.07 8.12 50.12
N VAL A 199 -37.21 7.29 49.08
CA VAL A 199 -36.32 7.29 47.92
C VAL A 199 -37.11 7.60 46.67
N ASN A 200 -36.69 8.59 45.90
CA ASN A 200 -37.36 8.90 44.64
C ASN A 200 -36.37 9.32 43.56
N THR A 201 -36.57 8.79 42.37
CA THR A 201 -35.77 9.05 41.17
C THR A 201 -36.52 9.99 40.24
N GLY A 202 -35.87 11.05 39.80
CA GLY A 202 -36.45 11.96 38.82
C GLY A 202 -35.54 13.15 38.52
N GLU A 203 -36.02 14.04 37.65
CA GLU A 203 -35.25 15.22 37.25
C GLU A 203 -35.03 16.18 38.41
N VAL A 204 -33.78 16.58 38.59
CA VAL A 204 -33.33 17.61 39.53
C VAL A 204 -32.38 18.57 38.81
N VAL A 205 -32.36 19.82 39.27
CA VAL A 205 -31.32 20.79 38.94
C VAL A 205 -30.29 20.74 40.07
N VAL A 206 -29.04 20.46 39.75
CA VAL A 206 -27.92 20.42 40.70
C VAL A 206 -26.93 21.54 40.37
N GLY A 207 -26.55 22.32 41.37
CA GLY A 207 -25.69 23.49 41.17
C GLY A 207 -25.40 24.24 42.46
N ALA A 208 -24.48 25.22 42.38
CA ALA A 208 -24.13 26.08 43.50
C ALA A 208 -25.10 27.28 43.57
N LEU A 209 -25.84 27.42 44.68
CA LEU A 209 -26.74 28.57 44.86
C LEU A 209 -25.94 29.87 44.89
N ARG A 210 -26.24 30.79 43.96
CA ARG A 210 -25.54 32.10 43.78
C ARG A 210 -25.52 33.02 45.01
N ALA A 211 -26.26 32.69 46.07
CA ALA A 211 -26.26 33.37 47.36
C ALA A 211 -25.30 32.72 48.39
N GLY A 212 -24.25 32.04 47.93
CA GLY A 212 -23.18 31.50 48.78
C GLY A 212 -23.47 30.13 49.41
N GLY A 213 -24.25 29.27 48.75
CA GLY A 213 -24.55 27.91 49.23
C GLY A 213 -23.78 26.80 48.51
N ASP A 214 -23.52 25.70 49.23
CA ASP A 214 -22.93 24.46 48.69
C ASP A 214 -23.78 23.84 47.57
N TYR A 215 -23.15 22.98 46.74
CA TYR A 215 -23.77 22.21 45.65
C TYR A 215 -24.96 21.40 46.16
N THR A 216 -26.17 21.65 45.65
CA THR A 216 -27.41 20.98 46.13
C THR A 216 -28.41 20.72 45.00
N ALA A 217 -29.35 19.79 45.21
CA ALA A 217 -30.37 19.41 44.23
C ALA A 217 -31.71 20.11 44.50
N LEU A 218 -32.36 20.62 43.43
CA LEU A 218 -33.68 21.26 43.44
C LEU A 218 -34.58 20.59 42.40
N GLY A 219 -35.78 20.15 42.77
CA GLY A 219 -36.73 19.56 41.80
C GLY A 219 -37.91 18.85 42.46
N ASP A 220 -38.90 18.43 41.66
CA ASP A 220 -40.05 17.66 42.17
C ASP A 220 -39.62 16.32 42.77
N ALA A 221 -38.54 15.72 42.26
CA ALA A 221 -38.00 14.46 42.77
C ALA A 221 -37.50 14.59 44.22
N VAL A 222 -36.84 15.70 44.56
CA VAL A 222 -36.38 16.03 45.93
C VAL A 222 -37.58 16.19 46.85
N ASN A 223 -38.58 16.97 46.43
CA ASN A 223 -39.80 17.20 47.21
C ASN A 223 -40.61 15.90 47.41
N THR A 224 -40.64 15.02 46.40
CA THR A 224 -41.35 13.74 46.45
C THR A 224 -40.65 12.75 47.36
N ALA A 225 -39.31 12.63 47.32
CA ALA A 225 -38.55 11.79 48.25
C ALA A 225 -38.78 12.21 49.71
N HIS A 226 -38.71 13.52 50.00
CA HIS A 226 -39.00 14.06 51.34
C HIS A 226 -40.44 13.75 51.81
N ARG A 227 -41.42 13.86 50.91
CA ARG A 227 -42.83 13.57 51.24
C ARG A 227 -43.12 12.08 51.42
N LEU A 228 -42.49 11.21 50.62
CA LEU A 228 -42.52 9.75 50.81
C LEU A 228 -41.92 9.39 52.18
N GLN A 229 -40.78 9.98 52.54
CA GLN A 229 -40.17 9.81 53.87
C GLN A 229 -41.12 10.25 54.99
N THR A 230 -41.81 11.38 54.84
CA THR A 230 -42.76 11.88 55.85
C THR A 230 -43.98 10.96 56.05
N THR A 231 -44.36 10.23 55.00
CA THR A 231 -45.56 9.36 54.98
C THR A 231 -45.23 7.91 55.34
N ALA A 232 -43.95 7.51 55.28
CA ALA A 232 -43.45 6.21 55.69
C ALA A 232 -43.66 6.00 57.21
N ASP A 233 -44.12 4.80 57.58
CA ASP A 233 -44.19 4.36 58.97
C ASP A 233 -42.75 4.25 59.55
N PRO A 234 -42.56 4.28 60.88
CA PRO A 234 -41.23 4.06 61.47
C PRO A 234 -40.63 2.70 61.06
N ASP A 235 -39.34 2.68 60.71
CA ASP A 235 -38.62 1.54 60.10
C ASP A 235 -39.17 1.11 58.72
N GLU A 236 -39.77 2.05 57.97
CA GLU A 236 -40.21 1.83 56.59
C GLU A 236 -39.37 2.62 55.56
N ILE A 237 -39.10 1.98 54.41
CA ILE A 237 -38.51 2.59 53.22
C ILE A 237 -39.57 2.63 52.13
N LEU A 238 -40.06 3.84 51.81
CA LEU A 238 -40.97 4.05 50.68
C LEU A 238 -40.21 4.54 49.46
N VAL A 239 -40.48 3.92 48.32
CA VAL A 239 -39.93 4.32 47.02
C VAL A 239 -41.04 4.79 46.09
N GLY A 240 -40.73 5.79 45.27
CA GLY A 240 -41.63 6.25 44.21
C GLY A 240 -41.59 5.38 42.96
N PRO A 241 -42.48 5.61 41.97
CA PRO A 241 -42.67 4.74 40.80
C PRO A 241 -41.41 4.52 39.99
N HIS A 242 -40.66 5.58 39.68
CA HIS A 242 -39.45 5.47 38.87
C HIS A 242 -38.32 4.72 39.60
N THR A 243 -38.24 4.86 40.93
CA THR A 243 -37.27 4.10 41.75
C THR A 243 -37.67 2.64 41.83
N HIS A 244 -38.95 2.33 42.02
CA HIS A 244 -39.47 0.96 41.98
C HIS A 244 -39.16 0.30 40.64
N ASP A 245 -39.52 0.93 39.53
CA ASP A 245 -39.37 0.34 38.20
C ASP A 245 -37.91 0.08 37.84
N ALA A 246 -37.01 1.01 38.19
CA ALA A 246 -35.58 0.87 37.98
C ALA A 246 -34.95 -0.27 38.79
N THR A 247 -35.58 -0.70 39.90
CA THR A 247 -34.94 -1.59 40.87
C THR A 247 -35.71 -2.89 41.16
N ARG A 248 -36.92 -3.07 40.62
CA ARG A 248 -37.77 -4.27 40.85
C ARG A 248 -37.12 -5.61 40.49
N HIS A 249 -36.12 -5.59 39.62
CA HIS A 249 -35.36 -6.77 39.21
C HIS A 249 -34.32 -7.21 40.25
N ALA A 250 -33.91 -6.30 41.14
CA ALA A 250 -32.87 -6.51 42.14
C ALA A 250 -33.37 -6.36 43.59
N ILE A 251 -34.51 -5.68 43.81
CA ILE A 251 -35.12 -5.42 45.12
C ILE A 251 -36.56 -5.92 45.14
N ARG A 252 -36.93 -6.66 46.21
CA ARG A 252 -38.31 -7.09 46.45
C ARG A 252 -39.12 -5.98 47.12
N TYR A 253 -40.31 -5.73 46.59
CA TYR A 253 -41.22 -4.67 47.03
C TYR A 253 -42.58 -5.20 47.50
N GLU A 254 -43.19 -4.49 48.44
CA GLU A 254 -44.61 -4.62 48.83
C GLU A 254 -45.38 -3.38 48.38
N GLU A 255 -46.52 -3.55 47.72
CA GLU A 255 -47.33 -2.42 47.23
C GLU A 255 -48.01 -1.70 48.40
N ARG A 256 -47.84 -0.38 48.49
CA ARG A 256 -48.49 0.48 49.50
C ARG A 256 -49.60 1.36 48.90
N GLY A 257 -49.82 1.26 47.58
CA GLY A 257 -50.88 1.96 46.86
C GLY A 257 -50.68 3.48 46.78
N ALA A 258 -51.73 4.18 46.36
CA ALA A 258 -51.69 5.61 46.06
C ALA A 258 -51.64 6.46 47.35
N GLN A 259 -50.53 7.14 47.59
CA GLN A 259 -50.30 8.00 48.76
C GLN A 259 -50.70 9.45 48.47
N THR A 260 -51.48 10.06 49.37
CA THR A 260 -51.83 11.49 49.29
C THR A 260 -50.75 12.31 49.99
N LEU A 261 -49.85 12.90 49.21
CA LEU A 261 -48.74 13.70 49.74
C LEU A 261 -49.20 15.14 50.02
N LYS A 262 -48.94 15.65 51.24
CA LYS A 262 -49.34 17.00 51.67
C LYS A 262 -48.81 18.09 50.72
N GLY A 263 -49.72 18.88 50.13
CA GLY A 263 -49.38 20.00 49.25
C GLY A 263 -49.07 19.62 47.79
N ARG A 264 -49.57 18.49 47.30
CA ARG A 264 -49.59 18.12 45.86
C ARG A 264 -51.04 17.91 45.42
N GLU A 265 -51.41 18.39 44.23
CA GLU A 265 -52.63 17.94 43.56
C GLU A 265 -52.33 16.59 42.86
N GLY A 266 -52.91 15.49 43.38
CA GLY A 266 -52.72 14.13 42.87
C GLY A 266 -52.05 13.18 43.87
N THR A 267 -52.35 11.88 43.76
CA THR A 267 -51.75 10.81 44.58
C THR A 267 -50.50 10.23 43.89
N VAL A 268 -49.52 9.78 44.67
CA VAL A 268 -48.29 9.13 44.17
C VAL A 268 -48.32 7.66 44.59
N GLN A 269 -48.19 6.73 43.64
CA GLN A 269 -48.04 5.31 43.97
C GLN A 269 -46.71 5.08 44.69
N ALA A 270 -46.76 4.34 45.80
CA ALA A 270 -45.56 4.04 46.59
C ALA A 270 -45.44 2.54 46.86
N TRP A 271 -44.19 2.09 46.95
CA TRP A 271 -43.83 0.71 47.28
C TRP A 271 -42.90 0.70 48.48
N ARG A 272 -43.09 -0.27 49.35
CA ARG A 272 -42.19 -0.55 50.46
C ARG A 272 -41.06 -1.45 50.00
N ALA A 273 -39.82 -0.99 50.09
CA ALA A 273 -38.64 -1.84 49.83
C ALA A 273 -38.47 -2.83 51.00
N VAL A 274 -38.34 -4.12 50.70
CA VAL A 274 -38.26 -5.18 51.74
C VAL A 274 -36.87 -5.78 51.86
N GLU A 275 -36.29 -6.27 50.76
CA GLU A 275 -34.95 -6.86 50.75
C GLU A 275 -34.34 -6.86 49.33
N ALA A 276 -33.02 -6.96 49.24
CA ALA A 276 -32.35 -7.18 47.97
C ALA A 276 -32.31 -8.67 47.62
N VAL A 277 -32.72 -9.02 46.39
CA VAL A 277 -32.88 -10.42 45.93
C VAL A 277 -31.85 -10.87 44.88
N ALA A 278 -30.99 -9.95 44.40
CA ALA A 278 -29.90 -10.25 43.46
C ALA A 278 -28.53 -9.66 43.94
N PRO A 279 -27.38 -10.21 43.54
CA PRO A 279 -26.06 -9.61 43.79
C PRO A 279 -25.85 -8.30 43.00
N PRO A 280 -25.05 -7.34 43.50
CA PRO A 280 -24.77 -6.09 42.78
C PRO A 280 -24.11 -6.34 41.41
N GLY A 281 -24.61 -5.71 40.35
CA GLY A 281 -23.94 -5.63 39.05
C GLY A 281 -23.98 -6.88 38.16
N GLN A 282 -24.79 -7.90 38.46
CA GLN A 282 -24.89 -9.10 37.61
C GLN A 282 -25.78 -8.85 36.38
N ARG A 283 -25.20 -8.54 35.21
CA ARG A 283 -25.83 -8.68 33.88
C ARG A 283 -25.31 -9.94 33.16
N ARG A 284 -26.19 -10.63 32.43
CA ARG A 284 -25.80 -11.75 31.55
C ARG A 284 -25.04 -11.20 30.33
N ARG A 285 -23.81 -11.67 30.10
CA ARG A 285 -23.10 -11.50 28.81
C ARG A 285 -23.76 -12.43 27.77
N HIS A 286 -24.21 -11.88 26.65
CA HIS A 286 -24.60 -12.66 25.47
C HIS A 286 -23.42 -12.76 24.50
N THR A 287 -23.04 -14.00 24.19
CA THR A 287 -22.16 -14.36 23.08
C THR A 287 -22.81 -14.07 21.73
N ARG A 288 -22.08 -13.37 20.85
CA ARG A 288 -22.20 -13.26 19.38
C ARG A 288 -23.58 -13.55 18.76
N THR A 289 -24.26 -12.49 18.34
CA THR A 289 -25.52 -12.53 17.56
C THR A 289 -25.46 -13.51 16.37
N PRO A 290 -26.50 -14.34 16.13
CA PRO A 290 -26.57 -15.23 14.98
C PRO A 290 -26.58 -14.48 13.64
N LEU A 291 -26.03 -15.09 12.58
CA LEU A 291 -26.17 -14.55 11.21
C LEU A 291 -27.62 -14.74 10.73
N ILE A 292 -28.34 -13.64 10.52
CA ILE A 292 -29.78 -13.63 10.22
C ILE A 292 -30.03 -13.04 8.84
N GLY A 293 -30.97 -13.64 8.09
CA GLY A 293 -31.40 -13.14 6.78
C GLY A 293 -30.41 -13.33 5.64
N ARG A 294 -29.39 -14.18 5.82
CA ARG A 294 -28.29 -14.40 4.85
C ARG A 294 -28.19 -15.83 4.33
N ASP A 295 -29.26 -16.62 4.47
CA ASP A 295 -29.26 -18.03 4.02
C ASP A 295 -28.97 -18.19 2.52
N PRO A 296 -29.54 -17.38 1.60
CA PRO A 296 -29.25 -17.49 0.17
C PRO A 296 -27.78 -17.18 -0.17
N GLU A 297 -27.24 -16.09 0.37
CA GLU A 297 -25.85 -15.68 0.17
C GLU A 297 -24.90 -16.73 0.74
N MET A 298 -25.16 -17.22 1.95
CA MET A 298 -24.37 -18.29 2.55
C MET A 298 -24.43 -19.59 1.74
N ALA A 299 -25.58 -19.97 1.19
CA ALA A 299 -25.69 -21.16 0.35
C ALA A 299 -24.81 -21.05 -0.92
N LEU A 300 -24.79 -19.88 -1.57
CA LEU A 300 -23.93 -19.60 -2.72
C LEU A 300 -22.46 -19.63 -2.34
N LEU A 301 -22.07 -18.94 -1.26
CA LEU A 301 -20.69 -18.89 -0.79
C LEU A 301 -20.16 -20.27 -0.39
N ARG A 302 -20.98 -21.08 0.30
CA ARG A 302 -20.64 -22.48 0.61
C ARG A 302 -20.38 -23.28 -0.65
N SER A 303 -21.22 -23.16 -1.68
CA SER A 303 -21.01 -23.81 -2.98
C SER A 303 -19.69 -23.41 -3.65
N VAL A 304 -19.31 -22.12 -3.57
CA VAL A 304 -18.01 -21.63 -4.09
C VAL A 304 -16.85 -22.26 -3.34
N VAL A 305 -16.88 -22.26 -1.99
CA VAL A 305 -15.83 -22.87 -1.15
C VAL A 305 -15.75 -24.38 -1.39
N ASP A 306 -16.88 -25.08 -1.36
CA ASP A 306 -16.96 -26.52 -1.59
C ASP A 306 -16.37 -26.89 -2.96
N SER A 307 -16.73 -26.14 -4.00
CA SER A 307 -16.20 -26.33 -5.36
C SER A 307 -14.69 -26.05 -5.45
N ALA A 308 -14.21 -25.00 -4.78
CA ALA A 308 -12.79 -24.64 -4.73
C ALA A 308 -11.95 -25.77 -4.10
N VAL A 309 -12.43 -26.32 -2.98
CA VAL A 309 -11.78 -27.41 -2.27
C VAL A 309 -11.86 -28.71 -3.07
N LEU A 310 -13.06 -29.14 -3.47
CA LEU A 310 -13.29 -30.40 -4.19
C LEU A 310 -12.54 -30.48 -5.52
N ARG A 311 -12.43 -29.36 -6.24
CA ARG A 311 -11.77 -29.30 -7.55
C ARG A 311 -10.32 -28.82 -7.49
N SER A 312 -9.81 -28.50 -6.29
CA SER A 312 -8.49 -27.89 -6.08
C SER A 312 -8.25 -26.71 -7.03
N ARG A 313 -9.12 -25.70 -6.92
CA ARG A 313 -9.05 -24.50 -7.75
C ARG A 313 -9.07 -23.23 -6.93
N ALA A 314 -8.23 -22.30 -7.33
CA ALA A 314 -8.28 -20.96 -6.78
C ALA A 314 -9.61 -20.25 -7.14
N GLN A 315 -10.13 -19.45 -6.20
CA GLN A 315 -11.35 -18.65 -6.36
C GLN A 315 -11.16 -17.27 -5.74
N LEU A 316 -11.77 -16.26 -6.36
CA LEU A 316 -11.88 -14.92 -5.79
C LEU A 316 -13.36 -14.59 -5.57
N VAL A 317 -13.71 -14.25 -4.35
CA VAL A 317 -15.04 -13.76 -3.95
C VAL A 317 -14.91 -12.32 -3.53
N VAL A 318 -15.71 -11.43 -4.11
CA VAL A 318 -15.79 -10.01 -3.72
C VAL A 318 -17.20 -9.73 -3.22
N LEU A 319 -17.31 -9.41 -1.92
CA LEU A 319 -18.53 -8.97 -1.25
C LEU A 319 -18.62 -7.45 -1.35
N SER A 320 -19.62 -6.95 -2.08
CA SER A 320 -19.81 -5.52 -2.35
C SER A 320 -21.10 -5.03 -1.71
N GLY A 321 -21.08 -3.88 -1.04
CA GLY A 321 -22.28 -3.34 -0.38
C GLY A 321 -21.95 -2.16 0.52
N ASP A 322 -22.98 -1.45 1.00
CA ASP A 322 -22.82 -0.24 1.80
C ASP A 322 -22.10 -0.50 3.15
N ALA A 323 -21.62 0.56 3.79
CA ALA A 323 -21.02 0.47 5.12
C ALA A 323 -22.03 -0.07 6.15
N GLY A 324 -21.58 -0.96 7.05
CA GLY A 324 -22.43 -1.57 8.07
C GLY A 324 -23.38 -2.69 7.60
N ILE A 325 -23.43 -2.98 6.29
CA ILE A 325 -24.39 -3.96 5.72
C ILE A 325 -24.12 -5.43 6.09
N GLY A 326 -23.02 -5.71 6.81
CA GLY A 326 -22.63 -7.05 7.27
C GLY A 326 -21.62 -7.79 6.39
N LYS A 327 -20.92 -7.13 5.45
CA LYS A 327 -19.90 -7.76 4.57
C LYS A 327 -18.83 -8.51 5.36
N SER A 328 -18.22 -7.86 6.35
CA SER A 328 -17.16 -8.44 7.17
C SER A 328 -17.66 -9.62 8.01
N ARG A 329 -18.91 -9.53 8.50
CA ARG A 329 -19.54 -10.64 9.21
C ARG A 329 -19.76 -11.84 8.29
N LEU A 330 -20.30 -11.61 7.09
CA LEU A 330 -20.51 -12.66 6.09
C LEU A 330 -19.18 -13.31 5.66
N ALA A 331 -18.13 -12.51 5.48
CA ALA A 331 -16.77 -13.00 5.21
C ALA A 331 -16.23 -13.87 6.36
N GLY A 332 -16.46 -13.47 7.61
CA GLY A 332 -16.11 -14.25 8.79
C GLY A 332 -16.87 -15.57 8.91
N GLU A 333 -18.17 -15.57 8.59
CA GLU A 333 -19.03 -16.77 8.63
C GLU A 333 -18.64 -17.78 7.55
N ILE A 334 -18.33 -17.33 6.32
CA ILE A 334 -17.84 -18.24 5.28
C ILE A 334 -16.43 -18.77 5.59
N ALA A 335 -15.56 -17.94 6.19
CA ALA A 335 -14.24 -18.38 6.64
C ALA A 335 -14.36 -19.42 7.76
N SER A 336 -15.26 -19.20 8.73
CA SER A 336 -15.56 -20.17 9.79
C SER A 336 -16.15 -21.47 9.22
N TYR A 337 -17.05 -21.39 8.23
CA TYR A 337 -17.55 -22.56 7.53
C TYR A 337 -16.42 -23.33 6.85
N ALA A 338 -15.54 -22.66 6.11
CA ALA A 338 -14.40 -23.30 5.46
C ALA A 338 -13.48 -24.00 6.47
N GLN A 339 -13.24 -23.36 7.62
CA GLN A 339 -12.44 -23.93 8.70
C GLN A 339 -13.09 -25.19 9.30
N VAL A 340 -14.39 -25.16 9.59
CA VAL A 340 -15.10 -26.27 10.24
C VAL A 340 -15.39 -27.42 9.27
N ALA A 341 -15.86 -27.11 8.05
CA ALA A 341 -16.29 -28.11 7.08
C ALA A 341 -15.11 -28.74 6.32
N HIS A 342 -14.06 -27.96 6.05
CA HIS A 342 -12.94 -28.38 5.19
C HIS A 342 -11.57 -28.32 5.87
N GLY A 343 -11.51 -28.00 7.16
CA GLY A 343 -10.24 -27.84 7.87
C GLY A 343 -9.38 -26.70 7.34
N ALA A 344 -10.01 -25.69 6.70
CA ALA A 344 -9.28 -24.62 6.06
C ALA A 344 -8.48 -23.76 7.05
N LYS A 345 -7.27 -23.36 6.67
CA LYS A 345 -6.52 -22.31 7.34
C LYS A 345 -7.09 -20.97 6.90
N VAL A 346 -7.52 -20.14 7.84
CA VAL A 346 -8.01 -18.77 7.59
C VAL A 346 -6.93 -17.78 8.00
N LEU A 347 -6.60 -16.87 7.08
CA LEU A 347 -5.72 -15.73 7.30
C LEU A 347 -6.46 -14.47 6.86
N GLY A 348 -6.12 -13.30 7.41
CA GLY A 348 -6.77 -12.06 7.03
C GLY A 348 -5.85 -10.85 7.10
N GLY A 349 -6.27 -9.79 6.40
CA GLY A 349 -5.67 -8.47 6.50
C GLY A 349 -6.58 -7.39 5.93
N GLN A 350 -6.34 -6.14 6.34
CA GLN A 350 -7.18 -5.00 6.02
C GLN A 350 -6.43 -3.98 5.14
N CYS A 351 -7.09 -3.51 4.09
CA CYS A 351 -6.60 -2.36 3.32
C CYS A 351 -6.93 -1.07 4.09
N VAL A 352 -5.92 -0.23 4.31
CA VAL A 352 -6.07 1.00 5.11
C VAL A 352 -5.99 2.25 4.23
N PRO A 353 -6.79 3.29 4.50
CA PRO A 353 -6.75 4.53 3.74
C PRO A 353 -5.50 5.37 4.10
N TYR A 354 -4.55 5.46 3.16
CA TYR A 354 -3.36 6.33 3.15
C TYR A 354 -2.31 6.07 4.26
N GLY A 355 -1.02 6.14 3.89
CA GLY A 355 0.09 6.30 4.83
C GLY A 355 0.59 5.06 5.58
N ALA A 356 0.07 3.86 5.29
CA ALA A 356 0.66 2.60 5.73
C ALA A 356 1.47 1.94 4.60
N ASP A 357 2.35 1.02 4.97
CA ASP A 357 3.04 0.13 4.02
C ASP A 357 2.00 -0.45 3.05
N VAL A 358 2.23 -0.27 1.75
CA VAL A 358 1.36 -0.77 0.69
C VAL A 358 1.03 -2.26 0.89
N TRP A 359 1.95 -3.04 1.45
CA TRP A 359 1.78 -4.47 1.68
C TRP A 359 0.97 -4.84 2.91
N TRP A 360 0.53 -3.88 3.73
CA TRP A 360 -0.16 -4.11 5.01
C TRP A 360 -1.19 -5.27 5.01
N PRO A 361 -2.17 -5.34 4.09
CA PRO A 361 -3.14 -6.44 4.08
C PRO A 361 -2.52 -7.82 3.86
N ILE A 362 -1.43 -7.91 3.10
CA ILE A 362 -0.69 -9.16 2.89
C ILE A 362 0.26 -9.43 4.06
N ALA A 363 0.86 -8.38 4.62
CA ALA A 363 1.71 -8.43 5.79
C ALA A 363 0.98 -9.04 6.99
N GLU A 364 -0.25 -8.57 7.28
CA GLU A 364 -1.09 -9.11 8.35
C GLU A 364 -1.39 -10.60 8.18
N ALA A 365 -1.71 -11.01 6.94
CA ALA A 365 -1.93 -12.41 6.64
C ALA A 365 -0.66 -13.26 6.88
N ILE A 366 0.52 -12.74 6.52
CA ILE A 366 1.81 -13.39 6.79
C ILE A 366 2.08 -13.45 8.30
N ARG A 367 1.78 -12.38 9.04
CA ARG A 367 1.94 -12.36 10.51
C ARG A 367 1.07 -13.43 11.16
N GLY A 368 -0.20 -13.51 10.78
CA GLY A 368 -1.12 -14.55 11.26
C GLY A 368 -0.70 -15.97 10.85
N ALA A 369 -0.06 -16.14 9.70
CA ALA A 369 0.46 -17.43 9.26
C ALA A 369 1.66 -17.90 10.09
N CYS A 370 2.51 -16.95 10.52
CA CYS A 370 3.80 -17.23 11.14
C CYS A 370 3.85 -16.98 12.66
N GLY A 371 2.75 -16.51 13.27
CA GLY A 371 2.71 -16.16 14.70
C GLY A 371 3.58 -14.94 15.04
N LEU A 372 3.57 -13.95 14.16
CA LEU A 372 4.30 -12.69 14.33
C LEU A 372 3.39 -11.61 14.95
N THR A 373 3.99 -10.72 15.75
CA THR A 373 3.34 -9.53 16.33
C THR A 373 3.96 -8.25 15.75
N LEU A 374 3.27 -7.11 15.82
CA LEU A 374 3.81 -5.82 15.36
C LEU A 374 5.09 -5.38 16.09
N ASP A 375 5.30 -5.88 17.31
CA ASP A 375 6.50 -5.61 18.12
C ASP A 375 7.68 -6.56 17.82
N ASP A 376 7.51 -7.54 16.93
CA ASP A 376 8.62 -8.43 16.58
C ASP A 376 9.70 -7.63 15.84
N SER A 377 10.86 -7.44 16.48
CA SER A 377 12.07 -6.94 15.81
C SER A 377 12.40 -7.83 14.60
N ALA A 378 13.06 -7.29 13.58
CA ALA A 378 13.36 -8.09 12.39
C ALA A 378 14.19 -9.36 12.66
N PRO A 379 15.14 -9.42 13.62
CA PRO A 379 15.80 -10.67 13.99
C PRO A 379 14.82 -11.73 14.55
N ALA A 380 13.84 -11.29 15.34
CA ALA A 380 12.79 -12.17 15.88
C ALA A 380 11.84 -12.64 14.77
N ALA A 381 11.43 -11.74 13.88
CA ALA A 381 10.62 -12.06 12.72
C ALA A 381 11.33 -13.04 11.78
N ARG A 382 12.60 -12.76 11.44
CA ARG A 382 13.46 -13.60 10.60
C ARG A 382 13.51 -15.03 11.13
N LYS A 383 13.75 -15.21 12.42
CA LYS A 383 13.82 -16.55 13.04
C LYS A 383 12.52 -17.34 12.84
N LYS A 384 11.38 -16.75 13.19
CA LYS A 384 10.06 -17.39 13.04
C LYS A 384 9.75 -17.70 11.58
N LEU A 385 10.06 -16.79 10.67
CA LEU A 385 9.90 -16.98 9.23
C LEU A 385 10.79 -18.12 8.71
N THR A 386 12.05 -18.20 9.13
CA THR A 386 12.96 -19.29 8.77
C THR A 386 12.43 -20.64 9.25
N GLU A 387 11.93 -20.73 10.47
CA GLU A 387 11.34 -21.97 11.01
C GLU A 387 10.15 -22.45 10.14
N VAL A 388 9.22 -21.56 9.83
CA VAL A 388 8.05 -21.86 8.98
C VAL A 388 8.46 -22.21 7.54
N THR A 389 9.40 -21.45 6.97
CA THR A 389 9.84 -21.62 5.57
C THR A 389 10.68 -22.88 5.36
N THR A 390 11.49 -23.26 6.36
CA THR A 390 12.28 -24.50 6.34
C THR A 390 11.35 -25.71 6.39
N ALA A 391 10.34 -25.69 7.27
CA ALA A 391 9.30 -26.71 7.29
C ALA A 391 8.48 -26.73 5.99
N ALA A 392 8.42 -25.61 5.26
CA ALA A 392 7.73 -25.51 4.00
C ALA A 392 8.47 -26.12 2.80
N SER A 393 9.79 -26.26 2.91
CA SER A 393 10.71 -26.45 1.80
C SER A 393 11.64 -27.64 2.06
N ASP A 394 11.07 -28.85 2.20
CA ASP A 394 11.80 -30.10 2.51
C ASP A 394 12.95 -30.47 1.53
N CYS A 395 13.18 -29.72 0.46
CA CYS A 395 14.17 -30.02 -0.59
C CYS A 395 14.92 -28.79 -1.15
N GLU A 396 14.80 -27.59 -0.56
CA GLU A 396 15.48 -26.40 -1.11
C GLU A 396 16.83 -26.10 -0.44
N PRO A 397 17.82 -25.57 -1.18
CA PRO A 397 19.09 -25.12 -0.60
C PRO A 397 18.87 -24.06 0.49
N GLU A 398 19.74 -24.01 1.51
CA GLU A 398 19.69 -23.03 2.60
C GLU A 398 19.66 -21.57 2.08
N SER A 399 20.29 -21.33 0.93
CA SER A 399 20.25 -20.04 0.22
C SER A 399 18.88 -19.65 -0.33
N GLU A 400 17.99 -20.60 -0.60
CA GLU A 400 16.66 -20.37 -1.15
C GLU A 400 15.66 -20.06 -0.02
N VAL A 401 15.76 -20.79 1.10
CA VAL A 401 15.03 -20.47 2.35
C VAL A 401 15.36 -19.05 2.80
N ALA A 402 16.64 -18.66 2.75
CA ALA A 402 17.06 -17.30 3.08
C ALA A 402 16.40 -16.24 2.16
N ARG A 403 16.31 -16.49 0.86
CA ARG A 403 15.63 -15.58 -0.09
C ARG A 403 14.14 -15.44 0.21
N VAL A 404 13.46 -16.56 0.47
CA VAL A 404 12.03 -16.55 0.80
C VAL A 404 11.78 -15.77 2.09
N VAL A 405 12.60 -15.98 3.10
CA VAL A 405 12.51 -15.24 4.37
C VAL A 405 12.73 -13.74 4.15
N ASN A 406 13.68 -13.36 3.29
CA ASN A 406 13.92 -11.95 2.96
C ASN A 406 12.73 -11.29 2.26
N GLY A 407 12.13 -11.96 1.27
CA GLY A 407 10.93 -11.45 0.61
C GLY A 407 9.73 -11.31 1.55
N LEU A 408 9.59 -12.22 2.53
CA LEU A 408 8.56 -12.09 3.58
C LEU A 408 8.85 -10.94 4.55
N LEU A 409 10.11 -10.74 4.95
CA LEU A 409 10.52 -9.60 5.78
C LEU A 409 10.25 -8.26 5.10
N TYR A 410 10.42 -8.20 3.77
CA TYR A 410 10.08 -7.01 2.99
C TYR A 410 8.59 -6.68 3.05
N LEU A 411 7.71 -7.68 2.84
CA LEU A 411 6.26 -7.49 2.96
C LEU A 411 5.83 -7.07 4.36
N LEU A 412 6.63 -7.42 5.39
CA LEU A 412 6.35 -7.08 6.78
C LEU A 412 6.84 -5.68 7.16
N GLY A 413 7.52 -4.97 6.26
CA GLY A 413 8.07 -3.64 6.49
C GLY A 413 9.47 -3.62 7.11
N HIS A 414 10.14 -4.77 7.27
CA HIS A 414 11.48 -4.86 7.87
C HIS A 414 12.61 -4.57 6.86
N VAL A 415 12.47 -3.50 6.07
CA VAL A 415 13.37 -3.19 4.95
C VAL A 415 14.77 -2.77 5.45
N ALA A 416 14.89 -2.15 6.62
CA ALA A 416 16.17 -1.74 7.18
C ALA A 416 17.08 -2.92 7.59
N ASP A 417 16.50 -4.00 8.11
CA ASP A 417 17.23 -5.23 8.49
C ASP A 417 17.45 -6.19 7.30
N LEU A 418 17.03 -5.74 6.13
CA LEU A 418 17.42 -6.26 4.83
C LEU A 418 18.57 -5.43 4.24
N ALA A 419 19.35 -4.70 5.04
CA ALA A 419 20.49 -3.90 4.55
C ALA A 419 21.47 -4.68 3.65
N ASP A 420 21.63 -6.00 3.86
CA ASP A 420 22.45 -6.89 3.02
C ASP A 420 21.68 -7.52 1.83
N VAL A 421 20.40 -7.16 1.66
CA VAL A 421 19.44 -7.71 0.71
C VAL A 421 18.68 -6.56 0.05
N ASP A 422 19.07 -6.21 -1.17
CA ASP A 422 18.47 -5.07 -1.85
C ASP A 422 16.94 -5.02 -1.93
N PRO A 423 16.35 -3.82 -1.73
CA PRO A 423 14.91 -3.62 -1.68
C PRO A 423 14.16 -4.00 -2.96
N GLY A 424 14.81 -3.97 -4.12
CA GLY A 424 14.31 -4.43 -5.43
C GLY A 424 14.11 -5.95 -5.50
N ARG A 425 15.11 -6.79 -5.21
CA ARG A 425 14.83 -8.25 -5.00
C ARG A 425 13.92 -8.44 -3.83
N ALA A 426 14.10 -7.72 -2.73
CA ALA A 426 13.24 -7.95 -1.58
C ALA A 426 11.77 -7.75 -1.98
N ARG A 427 11.49 -6.80 -2.89
CA ARG A 427 10.23 -6.60 -3.61
C ARG A 427 9.90 -7.67 -4.65
N ASP A 428 10.83 -8.16 -5.45
CA ASP A 428 10.54 -9.20 -6.46
C ASP A 428 10.36 -10.59 -5.83
N ASP A 429 11.26 -10.93 -4.92
CA ASP A 429 11.17 -12.06 -4.01
C ASP A 429 9.92 -11.92 -3.14
N SER A 430 9.41 -10.73 -2.82
CA SER A 430 8.20 -10.59 -1.99
C SER A 430 7.01 -11.38 -2.55
N ALA A 431 6.71 -11.21 -3.86
CA ALA A 431 5.60 -11.88 -4.51
C ALA A 431 5.84 -13.38 -4.64
N ARG A 432 7.07 -13.76 -4.98
CA ARG A 432 7.51 -15.15 -5.01
C ARG A 432 7.42 -15.79 -3.63
N SER A 433 7.77 -15.08 -2.57
CA SER A 433 7.85 -15.56 -1.19
C SER A 433 6.47 -15.70 -0.57
N ALA A 434 5.60 -14.70 -0.75
CA ALA A 434 4.18 -14.83 -0.44
C ALA A 434 3.56 -16.02 -1.18
N ARG A 435 3.87 -16.19 -2.48
CA ARG A 435 3.44 -17.37 -3.25
C ARG A 435 3.95 -18.67 -2.63
N ILE A 436 5.24 -18.79 -2.31
CA ILE A 436 5.81 -20.03 -1.76
C ILE A 436 5.17 -20.36 -0.40
N LEU A 437 5.05 -19.37 0.48
CA LEU A 437 4.39 -19.52 1.78
C LEU A 437 2.93 -19.97 1.62
N PHE A 438 2.13 -19.22 0.86
CA PHE A 438 0.71 -19.56 0.67
C PHE A 438 0.52 -20.85 -0.13
N GLN A 439 1.41 -21.16 -1.07
CA GLN A 439 1.43 -22.45 -1.78
C GLN A 439 1.68 -23.61 -0.83
N HIS A 440 2.63 -23.48 0.08
CA HIS A 440 2.90 -24.51 1.07
C HIS A 440 1.68 -24.71 1.98
N ILE A 441 1.12 -23.63 2.52
CA ILE A 441 -0.08 -23.70 3.38
C ILE A 441 -1.24 -24.35 2.60
N ALA A 442 -1.50 -23.92 1.37
CA ALA A 442 -2.58 -24.43 0.52
C ALA A 442 -2.39 -25.91 0.08
N ARG A 443 -1.16 -26.45 0.16
CA ARG A 443 -0.89 -27.89 -0.06
C ARG A 443 -1.19 -28.73 1.19
N MET A 444 -1.06 -28.14 2.37
CA MET A 444 -1.31 -28.82 3.64
C MET A 444 -2.80 -28.83 4.02
N ALA A 445 -3.49 -27.73 3.78
CA ALA A 445 -4.92 -27.57 3.99
C ALA A 445 -5.48 -26.50 3.04
N PRO A 446 -6.79 -26.49 2.74
CA PRO A 446 -7.41 -25.36 2.05
C PRO A 446 -7.05 -24.02 2.71
N LEU A 447 -6.74 -23.01 1.92
CA LEU A 447 -6.35 -21.69 2.42
C LEU A 447 -7.42 -20.66 2.05
N VAL A 448 -7.96 -19.97 3.05
CA VAL A 448 -8.88 -18.84 2.88
C VAL A 448 -8.17 -17.57 3.34
N LEU A 449 -8.02 -16.61 2.43
CA LEU A 449 -7.46 -15.28 2.69
C LEU A 449 -8.60 -14.25 2.68
N VAL A 450 -8.88 -13.63 3.83
CA VAL A 450 -9.93 -12.62 3.98
C VAL A 450 -9.31 -11.22 3.90
N LEU A 451 -9.66 -10.43 2.88
CA LEU A 451 -9.11 -9.10 2.66
C LEU A 451 -10.20 -8.02 2.79
N SER A 452 -10.05 -7.11 3.74
CA SER A 452 -11.07 -6.10 4.02
C SER A 452 -10.80 -4.76 3.32
N GLU A 453 -11.86 -4.07 2.91
CA GLU A 453 -11.86 -2.70 2.38
C GLU A 453 -11.01 -2.50 1.11
N LEU A 454 -11.19 -3.38 0.13
CA LEU A 454 -10.41 -3.45 -1.11
C LEU A 454 -10.39 -2.15 -1.92
N GLN A 455 -11.33 -1.22 -1.69
CA GLN A 455 -11.30 0.11 -2.29
C GLN A 455 -10.06 0.94 -1.95
N TRP A 456 -9.40 0.63 -0.84
CA TRP A 456 -8.18 1.29 -0.40
C TRP A 456 -6.91 0.54 -0.81
N ALA A 457 -7.04 -0.61 -1.48
CA ALA A 457 -5.90 -1.38 -1.93
C ALA A 457 -5.11 -0.63 -3.01
N ASP A 458 -3.81 -0.53 -2.82
CA ASP A 458 -2.92 -0.07 -3.88
C ASP A 458 -2.91 -1.05 -5.06
N GLU A 459 -2.63 -0.54 -6.26
CA GLU A 459 -2.49 -1.32 -7.47
C GLU A 459 -1.47 -2.48 -7.34
N LEU A 460 -0.43 -2.32 -6.52
CA LEU A 460 0.56 -3.37 -6.23
C LEU A 460 -0.05 -4.56 -5.48
N VAL A 461 -0.94 -4.30 -4.51
CA VAL A 461 -1.65 -5.36 -3.77
C VAL A 461 -2.63 -6.07 -4.68
N LEU A 462 -3.37 -5.33 -5.50
CA LEU A 462 -4.30 -5.91 -6.47
C LEU A 462 -3.57 -6.83 -7.46
N ARG A 463 -2.43 -6.40 -8.00
CA ARG A 463 -1.56 -7.25 -8.85
C ARG A 463 -0.99 -8.46 -8.11
N MET A 464 -0.65 -8.33 -6.82
CA MET A 464 -0.20 -9.45 -6.00
C MET A 464 -1.29 -10.51 -5.88
N ILE A 465 -2.51 -10.11 -5.54
CA ILE A 465 -3.67 -11.00 -5.42
C ILE A 465 -3.92 -11.70 -6.76
N GLU A 466 -3.88 -10.97 -7.86
CA GLU A 466 -4.01 -11.54 -9.21
C GLU A 466 -2.93 -12.60 -9.51
N ARG A 467 -1.65 -12.27 -9.27
CA ARG A 467 -0.52 -13.20 -9.46
C ARG A 467 -0.67 -14.46 -8.61
N LEU A 468 -1.09 -14.32 -7.35
CA LEU A 468 -1.35 -15.45 -6.45
C LEU A 468 -2.49 -16.32 -6.99
N LEU A 469 -3.61 -15.75 -7.41
CA LEU A 469 -4.74 -16.50 -7.98
C LEU A 469 -4.35 -17.25 -9.27
N ILE A 470 -3.55 -16.64 -10.14
CA ILE A 470 -3.06 -17.27 -11.37
C ILE A 470 -2.11 -18.43 -11.06
N ARG A 471 -1.12 -18.20 -10.18
CA ARG A 471 -0.06 -19.18 -9.89
C ARG A 471 -0.52 -20.31 -8.96
N LEU A 472 -1.46 -20.04 -8.07
CA LEU A 472 -2.06 -21.01 -7.15
C LEU A 472 -3.34 -21.63 -7.71
N ARG A 473 -3.64 -21.42 -9.00
CA ARG A 473 -4.81 -21.98 -9.69
C ARG A 473 -5.05 -23.48 -9.47
N PRO A 474 -4.05 -24.38 -9.39
CA PRO A 474 -4.29 -25.81 -9.15
C PRO A 474 -4.39 -26.19 -7.66
N LEU A 475 -4.55 -25.22 -6.74
CA LEU A 475 -4.63 -25.43 -5.30
C LEU A 475 -5.95 -24.88 -4.72
N PRO A 476 -6.41 -25.39 -3.57
CA PRO A 476 -7.60 -24.89 -2.88
C PRO A 476 -7.31 -23.54 -2.16
N PHE A 477 -7.07 -22.49 -2.95
CA PHE A 477 -6.75 -21.14 -2.48
C PHE A 477 -7.90 -20.16 -2.75
N ILE A 478 -8.56 -19.68 -1.71
CA ILE A 478 -9.76 -18.85 -1.81
C ILE A 478 -9.46 -17.48 -1.23
N VAL A 479 -9.71 -16.43 -2.00
CA VAL A 479 -9.65 -15.05 -1.51
C VAL A 479 -11.07 -14.52 -1.34
N VAL A 480 -11.40 -14.04 -0.14
CA VAL A 480 -12.69 -13.39 0.17
C VAL A 480 -12.42 -11.93 0.47
N ALA A 481 -12.81 -11.02 -0.42
CA ALA A 481 -12.57 -9.60 -0.27
C ALA A 481 -13.86 -8.81 0.02
N THR A 482 -13.79 -7.73 0.80
CA THR A 482 -14.91 -6.78 0.98
C THR A 482 -14.64 -5.45 0.28
N ALA A 483 -15.66 -4.84 -0.32
CA ALA A 483 -15.55 -3.54 -1.00
C ALA A 483 -16.85 -2.71 -0.90
N LEU A 484 -16.75 -1.39 -1.17
CA LEU A 484 -17.90 -0.50 -1.36
C LEU A 484 -18.46 -0.59 -2.80
N PRO A 485 -19.75 -0.26 -3.05
CA PRO A 485 -20.39 -0.45 -4.35
C PRO A 485 -19.77 0.30 -5.52
N ASP A 486 -19.30 1.53 -5.26
CA ASP A 486 -18.67 2.41 -6.28
C ASP A 486 -17.18 2.12 -6.45
N ALA A 487 -16.59 1.38 -5.51
CA ALA A 487 -15.25 0.86 -5.64
C ALA A 487 -15.29 -0.42 -6.47
N ARG A 488 -15.47 -0.26 -7.78
CA ARG A 488 -15.08 -1.30 -8.72
C ARG A 488 -13.58 -1.12 -8.97
N PRO A 489 -12.69 -1.97 -8.45
CA PRO A 489 -11.31 -1.89 -8.86
C PRO A 489 -11.28 -2.23 -10.35
N HIS A 490 -11.11 -1.22 -11.20
CA HIS A 490 -10.92 -1.40 -12.65
C HIS A 490 -9.76 -2.37 -12.95
N ALA A 491 -8.87 -2.60 -11.97
CA ALA A 491 -7.75 -3.52 -11.99
C ALA A 491 -8.09 -5.02 -11.83
N LEU A 492 -9.29 -5.41 -11.36
CA LEU A 492 -9.66 -6.84 -11.25
C LEU A 492 -10.28 -7.43 -12.53
N VAL A 493 -10.29 -6.66 -13.63
CA VAL A 493 -10.94 -7.06 -14.90
C VAL A 493 -10.19 -8.21 -15.59
N ASP A 494 -8.87 -8.33 -15.45
CA ASP A 494 -8.11 -9.48 -15.98
C ASP A 494 -8.22 -10.74 -15.10
N ALA A 495 -8.67 -10.61 -13.84
CA ALA A 495 -9.04 -11.73 -12.96
C ALA A 495 -10.26 -12.51 -13.47
N ALA A 496 -10.89 -12.07 -14.58
CA ALA A 496 -11.87 -12.86 -15.34
C ALA A 496 -11.34 -14.26 -15.76
N ARG A 497 -10.01 -14.50 -15.73
CA ARG A 497 -9.39 -15.83 -15.95
C ARG A 497 -9.35 -16.73 -14.71
N ALA A 498 -9.65 -16.23 -13.50
CA ALA A 498 -9.41 -16.90 -12.21
C ALA A 498 -10.68 -17.35 -11.43
N ASN A 499 -11.86 -17.41 -12.07
CA ASN A 499 -13.15 -17.71 -11.42
C ASN A 499 -13.52 -16.67 -10.34
N LEU A 500 -13.89 -15.47 -10.80
CA LEU A 500 -14.39 -14.39 -9.95
C LEU A 500 -15.87 -14.57 -9.65
N THR A 501 -16.25 -14.43 -8.37
CA THR A 501 -17.63 -14.27 -7.90
C THR A 501 -17.80 -12.89 -7.27
N LEU A 502 -18.59 -12.02 -7.90
CA LEU A 502 -18.95 -10.73 -7.32
C LEU A 502 -20.37 -10.82 -6.75
N MET A 503 -20.51 -10.56 -5.45
CA MET A 503 -21.76 -10.69 -4.72
C MET A 503 -22.14 -9.35 -4.09
N GLY A 504 -23.27 -8.80 -4.51
CA GLY A 504 -23.89 -7.66 -3.83
C GLY A 504 -24.53 -8.10 -2.52
N VAL A 505 -24.25 -7.40 -1.43
CA VAL A 505 -24.85 -7.61 -0.12
C VAL A 505 -25.91 -6.52 0.08
N GLU A 506 -27.18 -6.91 0.03
CA GLU A 506 -28.33 -6.00 0.17
C GLU A 506 -28.71 -5.78 1.65
N PRO A 507 -29.47 -4.73 1.99
CA PRO A 507 -30.05 -4.59 3.33
C PRO A 507 -30.93 -5.79 3.73
N LEU A 508 -31.02 -6.05 5.03
CA LEU A 508 -31.90 -7.08 5.58
C LEU A 508 -33.36 -6.70 5.32
N ASP A 509 -34.19 -7.70 5.03
CA ASP A 509 -35.63 -7.50 4.98
C ASP A 509 -36.22 -7.28 6.39
N GLU A 510 -37.43 -6.72 6.45
CA GLU A 510 -38.12 -6.42 7.71
C GLU A 510 -38.26 -7.64 8.65
N PRO A 511 -38.61 -8.86 8.16
CA PRO A 511 -38.62 -10.05 9.00
C PRO A 511 -37.24 -10.38 9.60
N SER A 512 -36.16 -10.25 8.82
CA SER A 512 -34.79 -10.49 9.30
C SER A 512 -34.35 -9.43 10.31
N VAL A 513 -34.76 -8.16 10.15
CA VAL A 513 -34.55 -7.13 11.18
C VAL A 513 -35.27 -7.47 12.48
N GLY A 514 -36.52 -7.95 12.40
CA GLY A 514 -37.26 -8.42 13.58
C GLY A 514 -36.58 -9.59 14.29
N ALA A 515 -36.09 -10.57 13.52
CA ALA A 515 -35.33 -11.69 14.07
C ALA A 515 -33.99 -11.25 14.69
N LEU A 516 -33.28 -10.32 14.05
CA LEU A 516 -32.03 -9.74 14.56
C LEU A 516 -32.26 -8.97 15.86
N ALA A 517 -33.30 -8.13 15.90
CA ALA A 517 -33.71 -7.42 17.10
C ALA A 517 -34.07 -8.39 18.24
N SER A 518 -34.77 -9.49 17.93
CA SER A 518 -35.12 -10.51 18.92
C SER A 518 -33.89 -11.18 19.51
N ALA A 519 -32.89 -11.49 18.68
CA ALA A 519 -31.63 -12.07 19.15
C ALA A 519 -30.81 -11.11 20.04
N LEU A 520 -30.91 -9.80 19.80
CA LEU A 520 -30.15 -8.77 20.50
C LEU A 520 -30.81 -8.27 21.79
N ILE A 521 -32.15 -8.15 21.79
CA ILE A 521 -32.93 -7.51 22.86
C ILE A 521 -33.74 -8.55 23.67
N GLY A 522 -34.05 -9.72 23.09
CA GLY A 522 -34.82 -10.81 23.70
C GLY A 522 -36.00 -11.27 22.85
N ASP A 523 -36.55 -12.44 23.16
CA ASP A 523 -37.52 -13.17 22.30
C ASP A 523 -38.93 -12.52 22.15
N ASP A 524 -39.20 -11.41 22.84
CA ASP A 524 -40.52 -10.72 22.90
C ASP A 524 -40.55 -9.36 22.14
N VAL A 525 -39.85 -9.23 21.01
CA VAL A 525 -39.90 -7.99 20.19
C VAL A 525 -41.25 -7.86 19.48
N ASP A 526 -42.04 -6.85 19.84
CA ASP A 526 -43.30 -6.50 19.17
C ASP A 526 -43.06 -6.22 17.66
N PRO A 527 -43.86 -6.78 16.73
CA PRO A 527 -43.82 -6.44 15.30
C PRO A 527 -43.80 -4.93 15.00
N ARG A 528 -44.44 -4.10 15.82
CA ARG A 528 -44.40 -2.63 15.66
C ARG A 528 -43.03 -2.04 15.96
N LEU A 529 -42.31 -2.60 16.94
CA LEU A 529 -40.94 -2.24 17.27
C LEU A 529 -39.99 -2.69 16.15
N ALA A 530 -40.17 -3.90 15.62
CA ALA A 530 -39.42 -4.39 14.47
C ALA A 530 -39.61 -3.49 13.23
N ALA A 531 -40.84 -3.09 12.92
CA ALA A 531 -41.14 -2.15 11.83
C ALA A 531 -40.47 -0.78 12.04
N ALA A 532 -40.50 -0.24 13.27
CA ALA A 532 -39.85 1.03 13.59
C ALA A 532 -38.31 0.94 13.49
N LEU A 533 -37.73 -0.19 13.88
CA LEU A 533 -36.30 -0.47 13.70
C LEU A 533 -35.95 -0.61 12.21
N TYR A 534 -36.77 -1.28 11.41
CA TYR A 534 -36.58 -1.41 9.97
C TYR A 534 -36.69 -0.05 9.25
N GLU A 535 -37.72 0.74 9.54
CA GLU A 535 -37.94 2.06 8.94
C GLU A 535 -36.78 3.02 9.22
N ARG A 536 -36.21 2.97 10.44
CA ARG A 536 -35.07 3.80 10.83
C ARG A 536 -33.75 3.27 10.28
N SER A 537 -33.53 1.97 10.33
CA SER A 537 -32.28 1.35 9.90
C SER A 537 -32.15 1.19 8.39
N GLY A 538 -33.27 1.21 7.65
CA GLY A 538 -33.33 0.82 6.25
C GLY A 538 -32.87 -0.63 6.02
N GLY A 539 -32.92 -1.48 7.03
CA GLY A 539 -32.41 -2.86 6.97
C GLY A 539 -30.88 -2.99 7.16
N ASN A 540 -30.17 -1.92 7.53
CA ASN A 540 -28.73 -1.99 7.79
C ASN A 540 -28.46 -2.71 9.13
N PRO A 541 -27.83 -3.91 9.15
CA PRO A 541 -27.62 -4.70 10.37
C PRO A 541 -26.87 -3.95 11.45
N PHE A 542 -25.80 -3.22 11.09
CA PHE A 542 -25.02 -2.46 12.06
C PHE A 542 -25.88 -1.35 12.69
N PHE A 543 -26.72 -0.67 11.91
CA PHE A 543 -27.63 0.32 12.47
C PHE A 543 -28.69 -0.33 13.39
N VAL A 544 -29.17 -1.54 13.07
CA VAL A 544 -30.07 -2.30 13.96
C VAL A 544 -29.36 -2.68 15.26
N GLU A 545 -28.11 -3.16 15.19
CA GLU A 545 -27.30 -3.51 16.35
C GLU A 545 -27.07 -2.32 17.28
N GLU A 546 -26.70 -1.18 16.71
CA GLU A 546 -26.51 0.06 17.47
C GLU A 546 -27.82 0.56 18.08
N LEU A 547 -28.96 0.44 17.36
CA LEU A 547 -30.27 0.83 17.90
C LEU A 547 -30.67 -0.10 19.03
N ALA A 548 -30.41 -1.41 18.88
CA ALA A 548 -30.64 -2.40 19.91
C ALA A 548 -29.73 -2.21 21.13
N ALA A 549 -28.46 -1.83 20.93
CA ALA A 549 -27.54 -1.47 22.01
C ALA A 549 -28.06 -0.24 22.75
N LEU A 550 -28.46 0.81 22.03
CA LEU A 550 -29.05 2.00 22.65
C LEU A 550 -30.36 1.71 23.39
N LEU A 551 -31.20 0.79 22.88
CA LEU A 551 -32.40 0.32 23.58
C LEU A 551 -32.07 -0.45 24.88
N ARG A 552 -30.95 -1.19 24.91
CA ARG A 552 -30.47 -1.89 26.12
C ARG A 552 -29.81 -0.96 27.13
N GLU A 553 -29.10 0.06 26.64
CA GLU A 553 -28.35 1.03 27.45
C GLU A 553 -29.25 2.15 27.99
N SER A 554 -30.40 2.44 27.36
CA SER A 554 -31.32 3.51 27.76
C SER A 554 -32.42 3.02 28.71
N PRO A 555 -32.51 3.54 29.96
CA PRO A 555 -33.59 3.20 30.90
C PRO A 555 -34.98 3.59 30.38
N ALA A 556 -35.08 4.65 29.55
CA ALA A 556 -36.34 5.09 28.94
C ALA A 556 -36.82 4.13 27.84
N ALA A 557 -35.90 3.42 27.18
CA ALA A 557 -36.23 2.40 26.20
C ALA A 557 -36.72 1.09 26.84
N ALA A 558 -36.32 0.79 28.08
CA ALA A 558 -36.74 -0.42 28.79
C ALA A 558 -38.23 -0.42 29.20
N ALA A 559 -38.87 0.75 29.30
CA ALA A 559 -40.28 0.89 29.66
C ALA A 559 -41.22 0.75 28.45
N ASP A 560 -40.89 1.40 27.33
CA ASP A 560 -41.57 1.27 26.04
C ASP A 560 -40.56 1.55 24.90
N PRO A 561 -39.94 0.49 24.34
CA PRO A 561 -38.93 0.65 23.29
C PRO A 561 -39.46 1.35 22.04
N LEU A 562 -40.74 1.15 21.72
CA LEU A 562 -41.38 1.73 20.54
C LEU A 562 -41.65 3.22 20.75
N ALA A 563 -42.17 3.61 21.92
CA ALA A 563 -42.35 5.02 22.26
C ALA A 563 -41.00 5.75 22.30
N PHE A 564 -39.96 5.12 22.85
CA PHE A 564 -38.64 5.72 22.91
C PHE A 564 -38.04 5.99 21.51
N LEU A 565 -38.14 5.02 20.58
CA LEU A 565 -37.71 5.24 19.19
C LEU A 565 -38.58 6.28 18.47
N THR A 566 -39.88 6.33 18.73
CA THR A 566 -40.81 7.21 18.00
C THR A 566 -40.89 8.63 18.59
N ALA A 567 -40.43 8.86 19.81
CA ALA A 567 -40.43 10.16 20.49
C ALA A 567 -39.47 11.22 19.90
N GLY A 568 -38.75 10.91 18.82
CA GLY A 568 -37.94 11.87 18.07
C GLY A 568 -36.59 12.25 18.71
N GLY A 569 -36.28 11.73 19.90
CA GLY A 569 -35.00 11.95 20.60
C GLY A 569 -33.85 11.03 20.19
N VAL A 570 -34.14 9.95 19.44
CA VAL A 570 -33.13 9.01 18.95
C VAL A 570 -32.61 9.47 17.59
N PRO A 571 -31.28 9.65 17.43
CA PRO A 571 -30.69 10.04 16.16
C PRO A 571 -31.14 9.14 15.00
N VAL A 572 -31.48 9.76 13.87
CA VAL A 572 -31.94 9.07 12.64
C VAL A 572 -30.79 8.64 11.72
N THR A 573 -29.55 8.91 12.13
CA THR A 573 -28.35 8.52 11.38
C THR A 573 -27.44 7.67 12.24
N LEU A 574 -26.76 6.71 11.61
CA LEU A 574 -25.78 5.84 12.24
C LEU A 574 -24.67 6.62 12.97
N GLN A 575 -24.21 7.71 12.36
CA GLN A 575 -23.21 8.61 12.96
C GLN A 575 -23.72 9.27 14.25
N GLY A 576 -24.98 9.70 14.28
CA GLY A 576 -25.58 10.30 15.48
C GLY A 576 -25.76 9.28 16.61
N LEU A 577 -25.98 8.02 16.25
CA LEU A 577 -26.14 6.93 17.21
C LEU A 577 -24.81 6.51 17.84
N VAL A 578 -23.77 6.34 17.02
CA VAL A 578 -22.40 6.12 17.49
C VAL A 578 -21.95 7.31 18.33
N ALA A 579 -22.22 8.55 17.91
CA ALA A 579 -21.90 9.75 18.69
C ALA A 579 -22.58 9.73 20.07
N ALA A 580 -23.85 9.30 20.16
CA ALA A 580 -24.54 9.14 21.44
C ALA A 580 -23.89 8.09 22.35
N ARG A 581 -23.36 6.99 21.79
CA ARG A 581 -22.59 5.99 22.57
C ARG A 581 -21.23 6.53 23.00
N LEU A 582 -20.54 7.31 22.15
CA LEU A 582 -19.30 7.98 22.55
C LEU A 582 -19.54 9.04 23.64
N ASP A 583 -20.68 9.73 23.59
CA ASP A 583 -21.08 10.69 24.62
C ASP A 583 -21.42 10.01 25.96
N ALA A 584 -21.79 8.73 25.94
CA ALA A 584 -22.01 7.92 27.14
C ALA A 584 -20.72 7.33 27.74
N LEU A 585 -19.55 7.58 27.15
CA LEU A 585 -18.26 7.19 27.71
C LEU A 585 -17.79 8.15 28.81
N GLU A 586 -17.08 7.62 29.81
CA GLU A 586 -16.35 8.45 30.75
C GLU A 586 -15.32 9.34 30.01
N PRO A 587 -15.04 10.57 30.49
CA PRO A 587 -14.15 11.51 29.81
C PRO A 587 -12.77 10.92 29.47
N ASP A 588 -12.23 10.11 30.38
CA ASP A 588 -10.93 9.47 30.24
C ASP A 588 -10.95 8.34 29.20
N ALA A 589 -12.01 7.52 29.20
CA ALA A 589 -12.21 6.48 28.19
C ALA A 589 -12.45 7.09 26.80
N ARG A 590 -13.24 8.16 26.72
CA ARG A 590 -13.46 8.91 25.48
C ARG A 590 -12.17 9.52 24.94
N ALA A 591 -11.37 10.15 25.82
CA ALA A 591 -10.09 10.73 25.43
C ALA A 591 -9.12 9.68 24.86
N LEU A 592 -9.05 8.49 25.49
CA LEU A 592 -8.26 7.38 24.98
C LEU A 592 -8.79 6.86 23.63
N LEU A 593 -10.11 6.71 23.46
CA LEU A 593 -10.69 6.27 22.20
C LEU A 593 -10.41 7.26 21.06
N GLU A 594 -10.46 8.56 21.33
CA GLU A 594 -10.08 9.60 20.38
C GLU A 594 -8.57 9.55 20.04
N ASP A 595 -7.70 9.25 21.02
CA ASP A 595 -6.26 9.05 20.77
C ASP A 595 -6.02 7.80 19.91
N CYS A 596 -6.72 6.70 20.18
CA CYS A 596 -6.73 5.51 19.32
C CYS A 596 -7.18 5.83 17.89
N ALA A 597 -8.20 6.68 17.73
CA ALA A 597 -8.70 7.05 16.40
C ALA A 597 -7.68 7.84 15.56
N VAL A 598 -6.82 8.64 16.21
CA VAL A 598 -5.68 9.34 15.57
C VAL A 598 -4.55 8.38 15.21
N VAL A 599 -4.29 7.37 16.03
CA VAL A 599 -3.30 6.32 15.74
C VAL A 599 -3.70 5.53 14.50
N GLY A 600 -4.95 5.10 14.39
CA GLY A 600 -5.44 4.34 13.23
C GLY A 600 -6.66 3.47 13.52
N SER A 601 -7.05 2.66 12.54
CA SER A 601 -8.09 1.64 12.69
C SER A 601 -7.65 0.48 13.58
N SER A 602 -6.35 0.23 13.63
CA SER A 602 -5.67 -0.58 14.64
C SER A 602 -4.35 0.09 15.00
N GLY A 603 -3.73 -0.35 16.09
CA GLY A 603 -2.41 0.10 16.46
C GLY A 603 -1.92 -0.35 17.81
N MET A 604 -0.69 0.05 18.13
CA MET A 604 -0.08 -0.21 19.43
C MET A 604 -0.74 0.67 20.50
N PRO A 605 -1.24 0.09 21.61
CA PRO A 605 -1.73 0.88 22.74
C PRO A 605 -0.71 1.90 23.24
N ALA A 606 0.59 1.59 23.17
CA ALA A 606 1.68 2.48 23.54
C ALA A 606 1.66 3.83 22.80
N ALA A 607 1.24 3.86 21.53
CA ALA A 607 1.14 5.09 20.75
C ALA A 607 -0.01 5.99 21.27
N ALA A 608 -1.18 5.40 21.55
CA ALA A 608 -2.31 6.12 22.15
C ALA A 608 -1.99 6.59 23.59
N TYR A 609 -1.24 5.79 24.35
CA TYR A 609 -0.79 6.18 25.69
C TYR A 609 0.22 7.31 25.67
N ALA A 610 1.14 7.33 24.70
CA ALA A 610 2.08 8.42 24.51
C ALA A 610 1.36 9.75 24.21
N LEU A 611 0.31 9.71 23.38
CA LEU A 611 -0.55 10.87 23.10
C LEU A 611 -1.25 11.38 24.37
N GLY A 612 -1.85 10.48 25.14
CA GLY A 612 -2.47 10.82 26.43
C GLY A 612 -1.47 11.48 27.39
N GLN A 613 -0.30 10.87 27.58
CA GLN A 613 0.75 11.40 28.47
C GLN A 613 1.24 12.78 28.04
N ALA A 614 1.48 13.00 26.74
CA ALA A 614 1.90 14.29 26.21
C ALA A 614 0.84 15.41 26.42
N ARG A 615 -0.43 15.02 26.55
CA ARG A 615 -1.57 15.91 26.85
C ARG A 615 -1.86 16.04 28.35
N GLY A 616 -1.09 15.39 29.22
CA GLY A 616 -1.27 15.42 30.68
C GLY A 616 -2.40 14.52 31.18
N PHE A 617 -2.77 13.52 30.38
CA PHE A 617 -3.83 12.54 30.64
C PHE A 617 -3.21 11.15 30.87
N ALA A 618 -3.59 10.48 31.95
CA ALA A 618 -3.06 9.17 32.28
C ALA A 618 -3.90 8.08 31.60
N SER A 619 -3.50 7.69 30.39
CA SER A 619 -4.06 6.53 29.69
C SER A 619 -3.42 5.23 30.19
N ASP A 620 -4.23 4.22 30.47
CA ASP A 620 -3.75 2.91 30.88
C ASP A 620 -4.55 1.75 30.25
N HIS A 621 -4.14 0.53 30.56
CA HIS A 621 -4.76 -0.68 30.04
C HIS A 621 -6.19 -0.93 30.55
N ARG A 622 -6.56 -0.36 31.70
CA ARG A 622 -7.92 -0.50 32.25
C ARG A 622 -8.93 0.28 31.41
N LEU A 623 -8.56 1.48 30.97
CA LEU A 623 -9.38 2.27 30.06
C LEU A 623 -9.52 1.58 28.70
N LEU A 624 -8.45 1.00 28.16
CA LEU A 624 -8.52 0.25 26.90
C LEU A 624 -9.46 -0.97 27.03
N ARG A 625 -9.38 -1.70 28.14
CA ARG A 625 -10.32 -2.78 28.45
C ARG A 625 -11.76 -2.30 28.60
N THR A 626 -11.99 -1.13 29.16
CA THR A 626 -13.33 -0.54 29.28
C THR A 626 -13.92 -0.24 27.89
N LEU A 627 -13.10 0.26 26.96
CA LEU A 627 -13.51 0.43 25.57
C LEU A 627 -13.83 -0.90 24.88
N ALA A 628 -13.08 -1.96 25.21
CA ALA A 628 -13.34 -3.31 24.70
C ALA A 628 -14.59 -3.98 25.29
N GLU A 629 -14.85 -3.79 26.57
CA GLU A 629 -16.09 -4.26 27.22
C GLU A 629 -17.34 -3.57 26.67
N ARG A 630 -17.19 -2.35 26.13
CA ARG A 630 -18.25 -1.60 25.44
C ARG A 630 -18.32 -1.89 23.93
N GLU A 631 -17.56 -2.87 23.44
CA GLU A 631 -17.55 -3.28 22.04
C GLU A 631 -17.17 -2.14 21.07
N LEU A 632 -16.33 -1.19 21.51
CA LEU A 632 -15.84 -0.09 20.68
C LEU A 632 -14.49 -0.40 20.02
N VAL A 633 -13.66 -1.18 20.71
CA VAL A 633 -12.37 -1.69 20.23
C VAL A 633 -12.20 -3.15 20.63
N ASP A 634 -11.62 -3.98 19.79
CA ASP A 634 -11.10 -5.28 20.14
C ASP A 634 -9.65 -5.18 20.59
N VAL A 635 -9.25 -6.06 21.51
CA VAL A 635 -7.86 -6.20 21.98
C VAL A 635 -7.45 -7.67 21.82
N PRO A 636 -6.96 -8.08 20.64
CA PRO A 636 -6.53 -9.45 20.38
C PRO A 636 -5.28 -9.80 21.20
N ASP A 637 -5.21 -11.04 21.69
CA ASP A 637 -4.05 -11.69 22.31
C ASP A 637 -3.07 -10.79 23.11
N GLY A 638 -3.27 -10.70 24.43
CA GLY A 638 -2.19 -10.28 25.33
C GLY A 638 -1.87 -8.79 25.33
N ASP A 639 -2.86 -7.94 25.02
CA ASP A 639 -2.82 -6.51 25.32
C ASP A 639 -1.79 -5.71 24.45
N SER A 640 -1.26 -6.32 23.37
CA SER A 640 -0.23 -5.75 22.48
C SER A 640 -0.75 -4.90 21.33
N GLU A 641 -2.00 -5.11 20.90
CA GLU A 641 -2.64 -4.37 19.80
C GLU A 641 -4.10 -4.06 20.14
N PHE A 642 -4.60 -2.91 19.67
CA PHE A 642 -6.03 -2.62 19.64
C PHE A 642 -6.50 -2.53 18.19
N ALA A 643 -7.76 -2.86 17.93
CA ALA A 643 -8.44 -2.64 16.65
C ALA A 643 -9.85 -2.09 16.92
N PHE A 644 -10.35 -1.16 16.13
CA PHE A 644 -11.75 -0.74 16.25
C PHE A 644 -12.68 -1.88 15.82
N THR A 645 -13.78 -2.10 16.55
CA THR A 645 -14.80 -3.10 16.16
C THR A 645 -15.51 -2.73 14.86
N SER A 646 -15.51 -1.44 14.50
CA SER A 646 -16.03 -0.90 13.24
C SER A 646 -15.33 0.41 12.86
N GLU A 647 -15.03 0.59 11.57
CA GLU A 647 -14.50 1.85 11.02
C GLU A 647 -15.40 3.06 11.32
N VAL A 648 -16.72 2.85 11.38
CA VAL A 648 -17.66 3.95 11.67
C VAL A 648 -17.44 4.49 13.09
N ILE A 649 -17.06 3.65 14.05
CA ILE A 649 -16.77 4.06 15.42
C ILE A 649 -15.49 4.91 15.44
N ARG A 650 -14.46 4.48 14.73
CA ARG A 650 -13.21 5.25 14.55
C ARG A 650 -13.50 6.61 13.91
N ASP A 651 -14.23 6.64 12.80
CA ASP A 651 -14.53 7.87 12.05
C ASP A 651 -15.30 8.88 12.90
N VAL A 652 -16.31 8.41 13.65
CA VAL A 652 -17.07 9.28 14.56
C VAL A 652 -16.19 9.76 15.72
N ALA A 653 -15.38 8.89 16.32
CA ALA A 653 -14.44 9.29 17.37
C ALA A 653 -13.43 10.33 16.86
N TYR A 654 -12.82 10.10 15.70
CA TYR A 654 -11.91 11.05 15.05
C TYR A 654 -12.59 12.38 14.71
N ALA A 655 -13.84 12.35 14.25
CA ALA A 655 -14.62 13.54 13.92
C ALA A 655 -15.00 14.38 15.16
N THR A 656 -15.13 13.77 16.35
CA THR A 656 -15.38 14.51 17.60
C THR A 656 -14.18 15.37 18.03
N VAL A 657 -12.97 15.05 17.56
CA VAL A 657 -11.76 15.82 17.85
C VAL A 657 -11.74 17.09 16.99
N THR A 658 -11.65 18.25 17.65
CA THR A 658 -11.52 19.54 16.94
C THR A 658 -10.30 19.52 16.01
N LYS A 659 -10.38 20.22 14.87
CA LYS A 659 -9.28 20.27 13.90
C LYS A 659 -7.94 20.67 14.54
N GLY A 660 -7.94 21.65 15.45
CA GLY A 660 -6.72 22.09 16.12
C GLY A 660 -6.10 20.99 16.99
N GLU A 661 -6.95 20.22 17.67
CA GLU A 661 -6.47 19.09 18.48
C GLU A 661 -6.06 17.89 17.62
N ARG A 662 -6.69 17.66 16.46
CA ARG A 662 -6.23 16.66 15.48
C ARG A 662 -4.83 16.99 14.98
N ALA A 663 -4.61 18.22 14.53
CA ALA A 663 -3.28 18.67 14.08
C ALA A 663 -2.22 18.48 15.18
N ARG A 664 -2.56 18.82 16.42
CA ARG A 664 -1.67 18.63 17.57
C ARG A 664 -1.36 17.14 17.84
N ARG A 665 -2.36 16.26 17.87
CA ARG A 665 -2.16 14.83 18.13
C ARG A 665 -1.39 14.14 17.01
N HIS A 666 -1.67 14.47 15.74
CA HIS A 666 -0.88 13.98 14.62
C HIS A 666 0.58 14.42 14.71
N ALA A 667 0.87 15.67 15.05
CA ALA A 667 2.23 16.13 15.28
C ALA A 667 2.91 15.36 16.42
N LEU A 668 2.26 15.22 17.58
CA LEU A 668 2.80 14.48 18.72
C LEU A 668 3.07 13.00 18.39
N LEU A 669 2.20 12.37 17.62
CA LEU A 669 2.39 10.99 17.17
C LEU A 669 3.58 10.87 16.21
N ALA A 670 3.72 11.81 15.27
CA ALA A 670 4.87 11.87 14.36
C ALA A 670 6.19 12.05 15.13
N ASP A 671 6.21 12.90 16.16
CA ASP A 671 7.36 13.13 17.04
C ASP A 671 7.75 11.85 17.77
N TRP A 672 6.75 11.14 18.32
CA TRP A 672 6.96 9.89 19.03
C TRP A 672 7.49 8.79 18.11
N LEU A 673 6.93 8.67 16.90
CA LEU A 673 7.38 7.71 15.89
C LEU A 673 8.82 8.02 15.44
N ALA A 674 9.13 9.28 15.15
CA ALA A 674 10.48 9.70 14.74
C ALA A 674 11.53 9.46 15.83
N ALA A 675 11.16 9.63 17.11
CA ALA A 675 12.07 9.44 18.25
C ALA A 675 12.49 7.97 18.49
N ARG A 676 11.77 7.00 17.92
CA ARG A 676 12.10 5.58 18.02
C ARG A 676 13.35 5.20 17.22
N GLY A 677 13.69 5.98 16.19
CA GLY A 677 14.85 5.72 15.33
C GLY A 677 14.69 4.50 14.42
N ASP A 678 13.45 4.14 14.07
CA ASP A 678 13.16 3.12 13.08
C ASP A 678 13.47 3.71 11.68
N ASP A 679 14.52 3.23 11.02
CA ASP A 679 15.04 3.76 9.74
C ASP A 679 14.43 3.08 8.49
N ASP A 680 13.43 2.21 8.65
CA ASP A 680 12.77 1.55 7.51
C ASP A 680 11.81 2.50 6.75
N ALA A 681 11.60 2.24 5.46
CA ALA A 681 10.77 3.06 4.59
C ALA A 681 9.32 3.19 5.10
N GLY A 682 8.76 2.14 5.71
CA GLY A 682 7.41 2.15 6.27
C GLY A 682 7.30 3.02 7.52
N ALA A 683 8.31 3.04 8.38
CA ALA A 683 8.37 3.93 9.54
C ALA A 683 8.48 5.40 9.12
N GLN A 684 9.34 5.72 8.16
CA GLN A 684 9.49 7.08 7.63
C GLN A 684 8.21 7.57 6.93
N GLU A 685 7.52 6.68 6.20
CA GLU A 685 6.24 7.02 5.58
C GLU A 685 5.12 7.28 6.61
N ARG A 686 5.07 6.51 7.71
CA ARG A 686 4.13 6.81 8.83
C ARG A 686 4.42 8.16 9.47
N VAL A 687 5.70 8.48 9.70
CA VAL A 687 6.12 9.79 10.22
C VAL A 687 5.69 10.91 9.27
N ALA A 688 5.98 10.74 7.96
CA ALA A 688 5.58 11.68 6.92
C ALA A 688 4.07 11.87 6.87
N TYR A 689 3.28 10.79 6.94
CA TYR A 689 1.82 10.83 6.94
C TYR A 689 1.26 11.68 8.09
N HIS A 690 1.73 11.44 9.32
CA HIS A 690 1.22 12.17 10.47
C HIS A 690 1.64 13.65 10.44
N TYR A 691 2.88 13.99 10.04
CA TYR A 691 3.24 15.40 9.86
C TYR A 691 2.47 16.07 8.73
N ALA A 692 2.29 15.41 7.58
CA ALA A 692 1.53 15.94 6.44
C ALA A 692 0.08 16.24 6.84
N THR A 693 -0.55 15.31 7.56
CA THR A 693 -1.91 15.48 8.08
C THR A 693 -1.98 16.65 9.06
N ALA A 694 -1.01 16.77 9.97
CA ALA A 694 -0.95 17.89 10.91
C ALA A 694 -0.79 19.23 10.19
N ALA A 695 0.11 19.32 9.21
CA ALA A 695 0.37 20.52 8.42
C ALA A 695 -0.86 20.93 7.60
N ALA A 696 -1.52 19.99 6.91
CA ALA A 696 -2.73 20.27 6.13
C ALA A 696 -3.85 20.85 7.01
N ILE A 697 -4.10 20.25 8.18
CA ILE A 697 -5.12 20.74 9.11
C ILE A 697 -4.72 22.11 9.69
N ALA A 698 -3.44 22.32 10.01
CA ALA A 698 -2.95 23.61 10.50
C ALA A 698 -3.12 24.72 9.45
N HIS A 699 -2.85 24.40 8.18
CA HIS A 699 -3.03 25.33 7.05
C HIS A 699 -4.50 25.77 6.91
N GLU A 700 -5.45 24.83 6.99
CA GLU A 700 -6.89 25.14 6.97
C GLU A 700 -7.35 26.04 8.12
N LEU A 701 -6.72 25.92 9.30
CA LEU A 701 -7.08 26.68 10.49
C LEU A 701 -6.42 28.07 10.55
N GLY A 702 -5.31 28.26 9.85
CA GLY A 702 -4.49 29.46 9.93
C GLY A 702 -3.66 29.55 11.23
N PRO A 703 -2.97 30.68 11.44
CA PRO A 703 -2.01 30.84 12.54
C PRO A 703 -2.67 30.68 13.92
N SER A 704 -2.19 29.72 14.71
CA SER A 704 -2.68 29.43 16.07
C SER A 704 -1.52 29.30 17.04
N ALA A 705 -1.62 29.91 18.22
CA ALA A 705 -0.60 29.80 19.28
C ALA A 705 -0.52 28.39 19.89
N ALA A 706 -1.48 27.51 19.60
CA ALA A 706 -1.54 26.15 20.14
C ALA A 706 -0.87 25.09 19.25
N LEU A 707 -0.47 25.44 18.03
CA LEU A 707 0.19 24.54 17.07
C LEU A 707 1.65 25.00 16.82
N PRO A 708 2.60 24.07 16.63
CA PRO A 708 3.96 24.44 16.25
C PRO A 708 3.96 25.21 14.92
N SER A 709 4.70 26.33 14.86
CA SER A 709 4.77 27.17 13.66
C SER A 709 5.60 26.55 12.53
N ASP A 710 6.32 25.47 12.81
CA ASP A 710 7.22 24.77 11.89
C ASP A 710 6.63 23.47 11.33
N LEU A 711 5.33 23.18 11.56
CA LEU A 711 4.69 21.93 11.09
C LEU A 711 4.82 21.71 9.59
N GLU A 712 4.66 22.75 8.77
CA GLU A 712 4.82 22.65 7.32
C GLU A 712 6.24 22.25 6.94
N THR A 713 7.26 22.87 7.56
CA THR A 713 8.67 22.54 7.33
C THR A 713 8.98 21.11 7.77
N ARG A 714 8.44 20.66 8.91
CA ARG A 714 8.61 19.29 9.41
C ARG A 714 7.94 18.27 8.49
N ALA A 715 6.76 18.58 7.96
CA ALA A 715 6.07 17.73 7.00
C ALA A 715 6.87 17.58 5.70
N VAL A 716 7.31 18.68 5.10
CA VAL A 716 8.14 18.65 3.88
C VAL A 716 9.40 17.83 4.10
N ALA A 717 10.12 18.03 5.21
CA ALA A 717 11.32 17.28 5.52
C ALA A 717 11.07 15.78 5.72
N ALA A 718 9.98 15.41 6.40
CA ALA A 718 9.63 14.00 6.62
C ALA A 718 9.20 13.31 5.31
N ILE A 719 8.40 13.98 4.48
CA ILE A 719 8.00 13.43 3.17
C ILE A 719 9.23 13.32 2.25
N GLU A 720 10.12 14.30 2.24
CA GLU A 720 11.38 14.24 1.48
C GLU A 720 12.24 13.05 1.93
N ALA A 721 12.40 12.84 3.24
CA ALA A 721 13.14 11.70 3.78
C ALA A 721 12.52 10.36 3.33
N ALA A 722 11.20 10.23 3.41
CA ALA A 722 10.48 9.06 2.92
C ALA A 722 10.67 8.88 1.39
N ALA A 723 10.62 9.96 0.62
CA ALA A 723 10.83 9.93 -0.84
C ALA A 723 12.26 9.49 -1.21
N VAL A 724 13.26 10.00 -0.48
CA VAL A 724 14.67 9.62 -0.65
C VAL A 724 14.87 8.14 -0.33
N GLN A 725 14.27 7.64 0.76
CA GLN A 725 14.34 6.21 1.09
C GLN A 725 13.64 5.34 0.04
N ALA A 726 12.44 5.73 -0.40
CA ALA A 726 11.73 5.06 -1.49
C ALA A 726 12.58 5.03 -2.78
N ARG A 727 13.31 6.11 -3.07
CA ARG A 727 14.24 6.20 -4.21
C ARG A 727 15.43 5.27 -4.05
N HIS A 728 16.07 5.23 -2.87
CA HIS A 728 17.16 4.29 -2.59
C HIS A 728 16.71 2.83 -2.64
N ALA A 729 15.45 2.57 -2.30
CA ALA A 729 14.80 1.28 -2.43
C ALA A 729 14.23 1.01 -3.84
N GLU A 730 14.53 1.86 -4.83
CA GLU A 730 14.08 1.76 -6.22
C GLU A 730 12.54 1.66 -6.38
N MET A 731 11.80 2.19 -5.41
CA MET A 731 10.35 2.32 -5.43
C MET A 731 9.95 3.60 -6.16
N TRP A 732 10.34 3.72 -7.44
CA TRP A 732 10.25 4.97 -8.21
C TRP A 732 8.85 5.60 -8.21
N ARG A 733 7.78 4.79 -8.30
CA ARG A 733 6.39 5.28 -8.20
C ARG A 733 6.07 5.90 -6.84
N SER A 734 6.49 5.24 -5.75
CA SER A 734 6.31 5.75 -4.39
C SER A 734 7.14 7.01 -4.18
N ALA A 735 8.41 7.01 -4.63
CA ALA A 735 9.27 8.18 -4.59
C ALA A 735 8.66 9.36 -5.35
N HIS A 736 8.16 9.15 -6.58
CA HIS A 736 7.44 10.17 -7.35
C HIS A 736 6.24 10.72 -6.57
N ARG A 737 5.34 9.85 -6.07
CA ARG A 737 4.17 10.28 -5.28
C ARG A 737 4.58 11.10 -4.05
N LEU A 738 5.61 10.67 -3.33
CA LEU A 738 6.09 11.36 -2.13
C LEU A 738 6.72 12.71 -2.48
N TYR A 739 7.55 12.80 -3.53
CA TYR A 739 8.07 14.09 -3.98
C TYR A 739 6.96 15.05 -4.46
N ASP A 740 5.93 14.52 -5.12
CA ASP A 740 4.76 15.31 -5.53
C ASP A 740 3.97 15.84 -4.32
N GLN A 741 3.78 14.99 -3.30
CA GLN A 741 3.19 15.38 -2.02
C GLN A 741 4.03 16.44 -1.30
N ALA A 742 5.36 16.30 -1.29
CA ALA A 742 6.26 17.28 -0.68
C ALA A 742 6.22 18.63 -1.41
N LEU A 743 6.19 18.63 -2.75
CA LEU A 743 6.05 19.85 -3.56
C LEU A 743 4.69 20.52 -3.37
N THR A 744 3.62 19.74 -3.17
CA THR A 744 2.29 20.27 -2.87
C THR A 744 2.22 20.85 -1.46
N ALA A 745 2.91 20.24 -0.50
CA ALA A 745 3.01 20.73 0.88
C ALA A 745 3.94 21.94 1.03
N ALA A 746 4.87 22.14 0.08
CA ALA A 746 5.77 23.28 0.07
C ALA A 746 5.01 24.60 -0.17
N CYS A 747 5.03 25.50 0.80
CA CYS A 747 4.40 26.82 0.73
C CYS A 747 5.36 27.91 0.25
N SER A 748 4.88 29.15 0.09
CA SER A 748 5.68 30.32 -0.33
C SER A 748 6.84 30.71 0.59
N HIS A 749 6.88 30.15 1.81
CA HIS A 749 7.97 30.35 2.78
C HIS A 749 8.97 29.20 2.78
N THR A 750 8.74 28.16 1.96
CA THR A 750 9.70 27.07 1.78
C THR A 750 10.96 27.63 1.15
N PRO A 751 12.15 27.38 1.71
CA PRO A 751 13.40 27.80 1.10
C PRO A 751 13.51 27.28 -0.34
N ASP A 752 13.96 28.14 -1.26
CA ASP A 752 14.05 27.81 -2.68
C ASP A 752 14.93 26.57 -2.92
N ASP A 753 16.01 26.40 -2.14
CA ASP A 753 16.89 25.23 -2.21
C ASP A 753 16.17 23.91 -1.88
N VAL A 754 15.21 23.92 -0.96
CA VAL A 754 14.38 22.74 -0.66
C VAL A 754 13.46 22.44 -1.84
N ARG A 755 12.79 23.44 -2.40
CA ARG A 755 11.95 23.25 -3.59
C ARG A 755 12.73 22.68 -4.77
N LEU A 756 13.94 23.21 -5.03
CA LEU A 756 14.82 22.74 -6.10
C LEU A 756 15.23 21.26 -5.87
N ARG A 757 15.60 20.88 -4.65
CA ARG A 757 15.91 19.47 -4.33
C ARG A 757 14.71 18.54 -4.56
N LEU A 758 13.51 18.96 -4.19
CA LEU A 758 12.29 18.18 -4.41
C LEU A 758 11.97 18.01 -5.90
N LEU A 759 12.12 19.07 -6.70
CA LEU A 759 11.96 19.00 -8.17
C LEU A 759 12.98 18.03 -8.78
N LEU A 760 14.25 18.11 -8.39
CA LEU A 760 15.30 17.20 -8.86
C LEU A 760 15.04 15.75 -8.42
N GLY A 761 14.55 15.54 -7.20
CA GLY A 761 14.13 14.24 -6.70
C GLY A 761 12.97 13.64 -7.51
N ARG A 762 11.94 14.43 -7.79
CA ARG A 762 10.79 14.03 -8.61
C ARG A 762 11.22 13.75 -10.06
N ALA A 763 12.04 14.62 -10.64
CA ALA A 763 12.57 14.47 -11.99
C ALA A 763 13.34 13.16 -12.17
N ARG A 764 14.18 12.75 -11.20
CA ARG A 764 14.85 11.45 -11.21
C ARG A 764 13.85 10.29 -11.16
N ALA A 765 12.89 10.36 -10.26
CA ALA A 765 11.88 9.31 -10.14
C ALA A 765 11.00 9.19 -11.40
N LEU A 766 10.71 10.30 -12.08
CA LEU A 766 10.00 10.35 -13.36
C LEU A 766 10.86 9.81 -14.51
N ALA A 767 12.15 10.15 -14.56
CA ALA A 767 13.10 9.63 -15.56
C ALA A 767 13.19 8.10 -15.49
N GLU A 768 13.35 7.53 -14.29
CA GLU A 768 13.38 6.06 -14.08
C GLU A 768 12.04 5.38 -14.43
N GLN A 769 10.92 6.11 -14.36
CA GLN A 769 9.62 5.64 -14.82
C GLN A 769 9.40 5.81 -16.33
N HIS A 770 10.38 6.36 -17.05
CA HIS A 770 10.30 6.76 -18.45
C HIS A 770 9.20 7.82 -18.75
N ASP A 771 8.82 8.64 -17.76
CA ASP A 771 8.05 9.87 -18.00
C ASP A 771 9.00 11.03 -18.32
N ILE A 772 9.63 10.91 -19.49
CA ILE A 772 10.76 11.72 -19.92
C ILE A 772 10.40 13.21 -20.02
N GLU A 773 9.20 13.52 -20.50
CA GLU A 773 8.76 14.90 -20.69
C GLU A 773 8.45 15.60 -19.35
N ALA A 774 7.87 14.88 -18.39
CA ALA A 774 7.68 15.41 -17.04
C ALA A 774 9.03 15.60 -16.32
N ALA A 775 9.94 14.61 -16.43
CA ALA A 775 11.29 14.71 -15.87
C ALA A 775 12.07 15.91 -16.43
N ARG A 776 12.00 16.13 -17.76
CA ARG A 776 12.62 17.27 -18.44
C ARG A 776 12.09 18.61 -17.91
N ARG A 777 10.77 18.72 -17.73
CA ARG A 777 10.12 19.93 -17.22
C ARG A 777 10.62 20.27 -15.82
N ASP A 778 10.65 19.30 -14.92
CA ASP A 778 11.09 19.49 -13.54
C ASP A 778 12.59 19.82 -13.46
N ALA A 779 13.43 19.14 -14.26
CA ALA A 779 14.86 19.43 -14.34
C ALA A 779 15.12 20.85 -14.89
N GLN A 780 14.36 21.28 -15.90
CA GLN A 780 14.46 22.64 -16.46
C GLN A 780 13.98 23.70 -15.46
N GLU A 781 12.87 23.46 -14.75
CA GLU A 781 12.40 24.38 -13.71
C GLU A 781 13.43 24.51 -12.59
N ALA A 782 14.06 23.40 -12.18
CA ALA A 782 15.13 23.42 -11.20
C ALA A 782 16.37 24.17 -11.72
N LEU A 783 16.72 24.01 -13.00
CA LEU A 783 17.84 24.73 -13.62
C LEU A 783 17.60 26.24 -13.66
N ASP A 784 16.40 26.66 -14.07
CA ASP A 784 16.02 28.07 -14.20
C ASP A 784 15.94 28.79 -12.85
N GLY A 785 15.61 28.05 -11.78
CA GLY A 785 15.53 28.57 -10.42
C GLY A 785 16.84 28.51 -9.62
N ALA A 786 17.85 27.77 -10.08
CA ALA A 786 19.12 27.60 -9.36
C ALA A 786 20.14 28.71 -9.67
N ASP A 787 20.94 29.09 -8.67
CA ASP A 787 22.10 29.96 -8.89
C ASP A 787 23.18 29.21 -9.68
N GLU A 788 23.79 29.85 -10.68
CA GLU A 788 24.75 29.27 -11.63
C GLU A 788 25.98 28.64 -10.95
N HIS A 789 26.31 29.04 -9.71
CA HIS A 789 27.43 28.52 -8.94
C HIS A 789 26.97 27.61 -7.78
N SER A 790 25.75 27.09 -7.84
CA SER A 790 25.19 26.19 -6.82
C SER A 790 25.25 24.71 -7.23
N ALA A 791 25.24 23.82 -6.24
CA ALA A 791 25.13 22.38 -6.49
C ALA A 791 23.81 22.01 -7.17
N ALA A 792 22.71 22.74 -6.90
CA ALA A 792 21.42 22.52 -7.55
C ALA A 792 21.48 22.79 -9.06
N TYR A 793 22.23 23.82 -9.49
CA TYR A 793 22.43 24.11 -10.91
C TYR A 793 23.23 23.01 -11.61
N ALA A 794 24.32 22.57 -11.00
CA ALA A 794 25.15 21.49 -11.54
C ALA A 794 24.37 20.16 -11.59
N ASP A 795 23.54 19.88 -10.58
CA ASP A 795 22.70 18.67 -10.54
C ASP A 795 21.56 18.70 -11.55
N ALA A 796 20.91 19.86 -11.72
CA ALA A 796 19.89 20.08 -12.73
C ALA A 796 20.44 19.88 -14.15
N LEU A 797 21.63 20.40 -14.45
CA LEU A 797 22.30 20.14 -15.75
C LEU A 797 22.65 18.67 -15.93
N THR A 798 23.12 18.00 -14.88
CA THR A 798 23.46 16.57 -14.95
C THR A 798 22.22 15.73 -15.27
N LEU A 799 21.11 16.00 -14.60
CA LEU A 799 19.85 15.29 -14.82
C LEU A 799 19.21 15.62 -16.18
N LEU A 800 19.24 16.89 -16.60
CA LEU A 800 18.73 17.30 -17.90
C LEU A 800 19.52 16.62 -19.03
N GLY A 801 20.84 16.52 -18.90
CA GLY A 801 21.69 15.77 -19.83
C GLY A 801 21.35 14.27 -19.89
N ASP A 802 21.08 13.64 -18.75
CA ASP A 802 20.65 12.23 -18.72
C ASP A 802 19.29 12.05 -19.42
N VAL A 803 18.33 12.93 -19.13
CA VAL A 803 17.00 12.94 -19.79
C VAL A 803 17.12 13.14 -21.31
N GLN A 804 17.97 14.07 -21.77
CA GLN A 804 18.25 14.26 -23.20
C GLN A 804 18.88 13.01 -23.83
N THR A 805 19.75 12.31 -23.09
CA THR A 805 20.34 11.04 -23.53
C THR A 805 19.27 9.98 -23.72
N MET A 806 18.32 9.86 -22.78
CA MET A 806 17.18 8.94 -22.90
C MET A 806 16.26 9.25 -24.08
N GLN A 807 16.19 10.52 -24.51
CA GLN A 807 15.46 10.94 -25.72
C GLN A 807 16.22 10.68 -27.04
N GLY A 808 17.49 10.26 -26.96
CA GLY A 808 18.37 10.16 -28.13
C GLY A 808 18.92 11.49 -28.63
N ALA A 809 18.75 12.59 -27.87
CA ALA A 809 19.26 13.93 -28.19
C ALA A 809 20.73 14.09 -27.79
N TYR A 810 21.59 13.19 -28.29
CA TYR A 810 22.96 13.02 -27.80
C TYR A 810 23.83 14.29 -27.93
N ALA A 811 23.68 15.06 -29.00
CA ALA A 811 24.45 16.30 -29.20
C ALA A 811 24.06 17.41 -28.20
N GLU A 812 22.77 17.52 -27.88
CA GLU A 812 22.26 18.48 -26.87
C GLU A 812 22.68 18.06 -25.46
N SER A 813 22.65 16.75 -25.20
CA SER A 813 23.16 16.14 -23.97
C SER A 813 24.64 16.46 -23.75
N ASP A 814 25.50 16.32 -24.76
CA ASP A 814 26.94 16.63 -24.64
C ASP A 814 27.21 18.09 -24.26
N GLU A 815 26.46 19.04 -24.85
CA GLU A 815 26.59 20.46 -24.51
C GLU A 815 26.15 20.72 -23.06
N THR A 816 25.01 20.15 -22.65
CA THR A 816 24.44 20.32 -21.32
C THR A 816 25.33 19.70 -20.24
N ILE A 817 25.82 18.48 -20.46
CA ILE A 817 26.71 17.77 -19.53
C ILE A 817 28.09 18.43 -19.48
N GLY A 818 28.60 18.97 -20.59
CA GLY A 818 29.83 19.76 -20.60
C GLY A 818 29.76 20.94 -19.63
N ARG A 819 28.61 21.62 -19.55
CA ARG A 819 28.35 22.67 -18.55
C ARG A 819 28.24 22.10 -17.14
N ALA A 820 27.59 20.95 -16.96
CA ALA A 820 27.49 20.28 -15.65
C ALA A 820 28.87 19.94 -15.07
N ILE A 821 29.75 19.34 -15.87
CA ILE A 821 31.13 18.99 -15.47
C ILE A 821 31.91 20.25 -15.06
N ALA A 822 31.81 21.33 -15.83
CA ALA A 822 32.45 22.60 -15.50
C ALA A 822 31.94 23.18 -14.17
N ALA A 823 30.63 23.09 -13.91
CA ALA A 823 30.01 23.56 -12.67
C ALA A 823 30.46 22.72 -11.45
N TRP A 824 30.45 21.38 -11.55
CA TRP A 824 30.93 20.51 -10.47
C TRP A 824 32.42 20.69 -10.16
N ARG A 825 33.25 20.88 -11.20
CA ARG A 825 34.67 21.22 -11.04
C ARG A 825 34.88 22.53 -10.30
N ALA A 826 34.09 23.55 -10.62
CA ALA A 826 34.16 24.85 -9.96
C ALA A 826 33.75 24.77 -8.48
N LEU A 827 32.80 23.88 -8.15
CA LEU A 827 32.37 23.58 -6.78
C LEU A 827 33.38 22.73 -6.00
N GLY A 828 34.27 22.02 -6.70
CA GLY A 828 35.22 21.09 -6.09
C GLY A 828 34.56 19.83 -5.53
N ASP A 829 33.44 19.41 -6.13
CA ASP A 829 32.71 18.19 -5.74
C ASP A 829 33.07 17.01 -6.68
N PRO A 830 33.93 16.08 -6.24
CA PRO A 830 34.37 14.97 -7.08
C PRO A 830 33.26 13.94 -7.34
N HIS A 831 32.23 13.84 -6.48
CA HIS A 831 31.10 12.93 -6.68
C HIS A 831 30.18 13.45 -7.79
N GLY A 832 29.79 14.72 -7.70
CA GLY A 832 28.98 15.37 -8.75
C GLY A 832 29.69 15.39 -10.10
N GLU A 833 31.01 15.67 -10.10
CA GLU A 833 31.83 15.61 -11.31
C GLU A 833 31.85 14.20 -11.92
N ALA A 834 32.03 13.16 -11.10
CA ALA A 834 32.03 11.77 -11.55
C ALA A 834 30.68 11.37 -12.18
N GLU A 835 29.56 11.75 -11.56
CA GLU A 835 28.21 11.49 -12.11
C GLU A 835 28.02 12.15 -13.48
N ALA A 836 28.37 13.43 -13.63
CA ALA A 836 28.25 14.13 -14.90
C ALA A 836 29.14 13.50 -15.99
N ILE A 837 30.39 13.14 -15.67
CA ILE A 837 31.27 12.44 -16.61
C ILE A 837 30.72 11.05 -16.97
N ARG A 838 30.14 10.32 -16.01
CA ARG A 838 29.53 9.00 -16.27
C ARG A 838 28.34 9.12 -17.23
N VAL A 839 27.49 10.14 -17.07
CA VAL A 839 26.39 10.40 -18.03
C VAL A 839 26.94 10.73 -19.42
N ARG A 840 28.01 11.55 -19.54
CA ARG A 840 28.66 11.80 -20.83
C ARG A 840 29.23 10.53 -21.45
N GLY A 841 29.86 9.67 -20.65
CA GLY A 841 30.37 8.38 -21.09
C GLY A 841 29.26 7.45 -21.59
N ARG A 842 28.10 7.42 -20.91
CA ARG A 842 26.90 6.71 -21.39
C ARG A 842 26.36 7.30 -22.69
N ASN A 843 26.32 8.63 -22.80
CA ASN A 843 25.90 9.34 -24.00
C ASN A 843 26.79 8.95 -25.21
N ALA A 844 28.11 9.00 -25.05
CA ALA A 844 29.08 8.56 -26.05
C ALA A 844 28.93 7.06 -26.41
N MET A 845 28.67 6.21 -25.41
CA MET A 845 28.46 4.76 -25.61
C MET A 845 27.28 4.47 -26.55
N PHE A 846 26.14 5.16 -26.38
CA PHE A 846 24.97 4.99 -27.25
C PHE A 846 25.02 5.85 -28.53
N GLY A 847 25.78 6.96 -28.50
CA GLY A 847 26.05 7.83 -29.64
C GLY A 847 27.05 7.28 -30.66
N GLY A 848 27.81 6.24 -30.30
CA GLY A 848 28.67 5.47 -31.20
C GLY A 848 30.18 5.74 -31.06
N THR A 849 30.61 6.60 -30.14
CA THR A 849 32.02 6.95 -29.91
C THR A 849 32.62 6.16 -28.74
N MET A 850 32.84 4.86 -28.95
CA MET A 850 33.26 3.92 -27.89
C MET A 850 34.59 4.27 -27.19
N ALA A 851 35.52 4.93 -27.90
CA ALA A 851 36.81 5.33 -27.34
C ALA A 851 36.66 6.49 -26.34
N ASP A 852 35.85 7.49 -26.68
CA ASP A 852 35.54 8.63 -25.82
C ASP A 852 34.74 8.14 -24.60
N ALA A 853 33.78 7.23 -24.81
CA ALA A 853 33.02 6.59 -23.75
C ALA A 853 33.92 5.85 -22.75
N GLU A 854 34.92 5.08 -23.21
CA GLU A 854 35.84 4.36 -22.30
C GLU A 854 36.74 5.35 -21.54
N ALA A 855 37.20 6.43 -22.17
CA ALA A 855 38.00 7.46 -21.50
C ALA A 855 37.21 8.14 -20.37
N ASP A 856 35.99 8.59 -20.66
CA ASP A 856 35.12 9.23 -19.67
C ASP A 856 34.78 8.31 -18.50
N LEU A 857 34.38 7.06 -18.78
CA LEU A 857 34.03 6.13 -17.71
C LEU A 857 35.24 5.72 -16.85
N VAL A 858 36.45 5.69 -17.41
CA VAL A 858 37.68 5.49 -16.62
C VAL A 858 37.98 6.70 -15.73
N GLU A 859 37.75 7.92 -16.23
CA GLU A 859 37.89 9.15 -15.45
C GLU A 859 36.86 9.18 -14.30
N ALA A 860 35.58 8.93 -14.59
CA ALA A 860 34.53 8.84 -13.58
C ALA A 860 34.83 7.77 -12.52
N LEU A 861 35.28 6.57 -12.93
CA LEU A 861 35.68 5.50 -12.01
C LEU A 861 36.79 5.95 -11.04
N ALA A 862 37.77 6.72 -11.51
CA ALA A 862 38.84 7.23 -10.66
C ALA A 862 38.33 8.29 -9.67
N LEU A 863 37.39 9.14 -10.09
CA LEU A 863 36.77 10.14 -9.24
C LEU A 863 35.88 9.50 -8.17
N TYR A 864 35.03 8.51 -8.50
CA TYR A 864 34.24 7.77 -7.51
C TYR A 864 35.10 7.13 -6.43
N ARG A 865 36.22 6.50 -6.82
CA ARG A 865 37.18 5.93 -5.86
C ARG A 865 37.81 6.99 -4.96
N THR A 866 38.09 8.18 -5.50
CA THR A 866 38.64 9.30 -4.73
C THR A 866 37.60 9.87 -3.77
N ALA A 867 36.32 9.91 -4.19
CA ALA A 867 35.19 10.34 -3.38
C ALA A 867 34.74 9.29 -2.34
N GLY A 868 35.19 8.03 -2.46
CA GLY A 868 34.74 6.92 -1.63
C GLY A 868 33.33 6.43 -1.97
N ASP A 869 32.80 6.78 -3.15
CA ASP A 869 31.49 6.33 -3.61
C ASP A 869 31.58 4.95 -4.25
N ARG A 870 31.21 3.94 -3.45
CA ARG A 870 31.19 2.54 -3.90
C ARG A 870 30.08 2.27 -4.92
N ARG A 871 28.93 2.96 -4.85
CA ARG A 871 27.81 2.73 -5.79
C ARG A 871 28.17 3.28 -7.16
N GLY A 872 28.69 4.50 -7.22
CA GLY A 872 29.24 5.06 -8.45
C GLY A 872 30.35 4.22 -9.06
N GLU A 873 31.26 3.64 -8.25
CA GLU A 873 32.29 2.70 -8.72
C GLU A 873 31.68 1.49 -9.42
N ALA A 874 30.64 0.87 -8.82
CA ALA A 874 29.97 -0.30 -9.37
C ALA A 874 29.29 0.01 -10.72
N TRP A 875 28.58 1.14 -10.81
CA TRP A 875 27.95 1.60 -12.05
C TRP A 875 28.97 1.92 -13.15
N ALA A 876 30.08 2.58 -12.83
CA ALA A 876 31.15 2.84 -13.79
C ALA A 876 31.79 1.53 -14.29
N LEU A 877 32.01 0.54 -13.42
CA LEU A 877 32.49 -0.79 -13.80
C LEU A 877 31.51 -1.52 -14.72
N GLN A 878 30.21 -1.46 -14.42
CA GLN A 878 29.16 -2.04 -15.25
C GLN A 878 29.14 -1.39 -16.65
N ASN A 879 29.19 -0.06 -16.73
CA ASN A 879 29.19 0.66 -18.01
C ASN A 879 30.47 0.34 -18.83
N LEU A 880 31.63 0.26 -18.18
CA LEU A 880 32.87 -0.21 -18.82
C LEU A 880 32.77 -1.66 -19.32
N ALA A 881 31.99 -2.51 -18.64
CA ALA A 881 31.74 -3.87 -19.10
C ALA A 881 30.84 -3.89 -20.35
N THR A 882 29.83 -3.02 -20.38
CA THR A 882 28.95 -2.82 -21.55
C THR A 882 29.73 -2.31 -22.77
N ILE A 883 30.71 -1.41 -22.59
CA ILE A 883 31.62 -1.02 -23.67
C ILE A 883 32.42 -2.22 -24.18
N ALA A 884 33.01 -3.02 -23.27
CA ALA A 884 33.75 -4.21 -23.68
C ALA A 884 32.87 -5.22 -24.43
N PHE A 885 31.59 -5.33 -24.05
CA PHE A 885 30.58 -6.09 -24.76
C PHE A 885 30.36 -5.55 -26.18
N PHE A 886 30.10 -4.26 -26.36
CA PHE A 886 29.90 -3.65 -27.69
C PHE A 886 31.14 -3.71 -28.59
N GLN A 887 32.34 -3.69 -28.02
CA GLN A 887 33.60 -3.90 -28.73
C GLN A 887 33.85 -5.37 -29.11
N GLY A 888 32.98 -6.31 -28.70
CA GLY A 888 33.13 -7.75 -28.95
C GLY A 888 34.13 -8.46 -28.04
N ASN A 889 34.65 -7.79 -27.00
CA ASN A 889 35.58 -8.40 -26.05
C ASN A 889 34.84 -9.07 -24.89
N ALA A 890 34.20 -10.21 -25.19
CA ALA A 890 33.35 -10.93 -24.25
C ALA A 890 34.06 -11.34 -22.95
N THR A 891 35.35 -11.70 -23.00
CA THR A 891 36.15 -12.07 -21.83
C THR A 891 36.36 -10.88 -20.89
N LYS A 892 36.77 -9.73 -21.44
CA LYS A 892 36.94 -8.48 -20.65
C LYS A 892 35.59 -8.00 -20.10
N ALA A 893 34.51 -8.17 -20.86
CA ALA A 893 33.15 -7.86 -20.41
C ALA A 893 32.77 -8.75 -19.21
N GLU A 894 32.95 -10.07 -19.28
CA GLU A 894 32.64 -10.99 -18.18
C GLU A 894 33.44 -10.67 -16.90
N GLU A 895 34.74 -10.38 -17.03
CA GLU A 895 35.57 -10.00 -15.87
C GLU A 895 35.06 -8.72 -15.20
N ARG A 896 34.77 -7.68 -15.98
CA ARG A 896 34.24 -6.40 -15.47
C ARG A 896 32.84 -6.57 -14.88
N LEU A 897 31.96 -7.34 -15.52
CA LEU A 897 30.64 -7.68 -14.99
C LEU A 897 30.73 -8.47 -13.69
N GLY A 898 31.68 -9.39 -13.53
CA GLY A 898 31.90 -10.09 -12.27
C GLY A 898 32.23 -9.14 -11.12
N ARG A 899 33.15 -8.20 -11.36
CA ARG A 899 33.50 -7.17 -10.37
C ARG A 899 32.33 -6.23 -10.04
N ALA A 900 31.57 -5.80 -11.06
CA ALA A 900 30.37 -5.00 -10.86
C ALA A 900 29.30 -5.77 -10.08
N THR A 901 29.11 -7.06 -10.41
CA THR A 901 28.19 -7.97 -9.71
C THR A 901 28.54 -8.06 -8.22
N ASP A 902 29.81 -8.28 -7.90
CA ASP A 902 30.23 -8.40 -6.50
C ASP A 902 30.05 -7.08 -5.76
N ALA A 903 30.38 -5.95 -6.40
CA ALA A 903 30.18 -4.63 -5.82
C ALA A 903 28.69 -4.32 -5.58
N PHE A 904 27.82 -4.57 -6.56
CA PHE A 904 26.38 -4.36 -6.41
C PHE A 904 25.75 -5.33 -5.39
N ARG A 905 26.25 -6.57 -5.31
CA ARG A 905 25.80 -7.52 -4.29
C ARG A 905 26.17 -7.06 -2.88
N ASP A 906 27.40 -6.58 -2.69
CA ASP A 906 27.86 -6.03 -1.41
C ASP A 906 27.10 -4.77 -1.00
N LEU A 907 26.64 -3.99 -1.98
CA LEU A 907 25.91 -2.74 -1.75
C LEU A 907 24.41 -2.94 -1.55
N GLY A 908 23.88 -4.12 -1.90
CA GLY A 908 22.46 -4.26 -2.15
C GLY A 908 22.02 -3.25 -3.22
N ASP A 909 22.40 -3.47 -4.48
CA ASP A 909 21.90 -2.72 -5.64
C ASP A 909 21.42 -3.73 -6.70
N TYR A 910 20.19 -4.24 -6.57
CA TYR A 910 19.62 -5.23 -7.50
C TYR A 910 19.19 -4.58 -8.81
N GLY A 911 18.95 -3.26 -8.86
CA GLY A 911 18.89 -2.51 -10.11
C GLY A 911 20.18 -2.70 -10.91
N GLY A 912 21.32 -2.42 -10.30
CA GLY A 912 22.65 -2.68 -10.86
C GLY A 912 22.90 -4.15 -11.21
N LEU A 913 22.43 -5.09 -10.39
CA LEU A 913 22.54 -6.53 -10.69
C LEU A 913 21.68 -6.97 -11.88
N ASN A 914 20.44 -6.51 -11.99
CA ASN A 914 19.56 -6.79 -13.13
C ASN A 914 20.21 -6.32 -14.44
N TRP A 915 20.75 -5.11 -14.44
CA TRP A 915 21.54 -4.58 -15.56
C TRP A 915 22.78 -5.43 -15.85
N THR A 916 23.48 -5.88 -14.83
CA THR A 916 24.68 -6.71 -14.97
C THR A 916 24.37 -8.09 -15.52
N PHE A 917 23.31 -8.76 -15.03
CA PHE A 917 22.89 -10.08 -15.49
C PHE A 917 22.33 -10.07 -16.92
N ALA A 918 21.61 -9.00 -17.30
CA ALA A 918 21.12 -8.85 -18.66
C ALA A 918 22.28 -8.81 -19.67
N ILE A 919 23.29 -7.99 -19.41
CA ILE A 919 24.49 -7.94 -20.26
C ILE A 919 25.30 -9.24 -20.14
N LEU A 920 25.36 -9.85 -18.95
CA LEU A 920 26.06 -11.13 -18.78
C LEU A 920 25.43 -12.23 -19.62
N ALA A 921 24.10 -12.31 -19.70
CA ALA A 921 23.42 -13.30 -20.54
C ALA A 921 23.80 -13.14 -22.02
N TRP A 922 23.87 -11.89 -22.50
CA TRP A 922 24.39 -11.57 -23.83
C TRP A 922 25.87 -11.93 -24.01
N VAL A 923 26.71 -11.69 -23.01
CA VAL A 923 28.13 -12.08 -23.01
C VAL A 923 28.27 -13.61 -23.09
N ARG A 924 27.49 -14.38 -22.31
CA ARG A 924 27.46 -15.85 -22.37
C ARG A 924 27.07 -16.34 -23.76
N PHE A 925 26.07 -15.70 -24.36
CA PHE A 925 25.64 -15.99 -25.72
C PHE A 925 26.77 -15.77 -26.75
N MET A 926 27.48 -14.63 -26.70
CA MET A 926 28.60 -14.36 -27.60
C MET A 926 29.77 -15.33 -27.43
N GLN A 927 29.98 -15.88 -26.23
CA GLN A 927 30.99 -16.90 -25.97
C GLN A 927 30.56 -18.32 -26.38
N GLY A 928 29.38 -18.47 -26.99
CA GLY A 928 28.84 -19.76 -27.40
C GLY A 928 28.21 -20.58 -26.27
N ARG A 929 28.10 -20.04 -25.05
CA ARG A 929 27.48 -20.70 -23.88
C ARG A 929 25.97 -20.46 -23.87
N ARG A 930 25.28 -21.04 -24.85
CA ARG A 930 23.86 -20.76 -25.13
C ARG A 930 22.93 -21.25 -24.03
N ASP A 931 23.15 -22.45 -23.51
CA ASP A 931 22.32 -23.00 -22.43
C ASP A 931 22.41 -22.14 -21.17
N ASP A 932 23.59 -21.63 -20.85
CA ASP A 932 23.80 -20.69 -19.74
C ASP A 932 23.12 -19.35 -20.00
N ALA A 933 23.20 -18.83 -21.22
CA ALA A 933 22.54 -17.59 -21.62
C ALA A 933 21.01 -17.70 -21.56
N GLU A 934 20.44 -18.79 -22.07
CA GLU A 934 19.00 -19.04 -22.07
C GLU A 934 18.47 -19.22 -20.65
N ARG A 935 19.15 -20.02 -19.83
CA ARG A 935 18.81 -20.19 -18.41
C ARG A 935 18.83 -18.86 -17.66
N LEU A 936 19.92 -18.10 -17.79
CA LEU A 936 20.06 -16.81 -17.10
C LEU A 936 18.97 -15.83 -17.56
N ALA A 937 18.66 -15.77 -18.86
CA ALA A 937 17.61 -14.89 -19.38
C ALA A 937 16.21 -15.30 -18.88
N LEU A 938 15.89 -16.59 -18.85
CA LEU A 938 14.60 -17.09 -18.35
C LEU A 938 14.43 -16.94 -16.84
N GLU A 939 15.53 -17.01 -16.08
CA GLU A 939 15.53 -16.75 -14.63
C GLU A 939 15.31 -15.27 -14.32
N GLN A 940 15.91 -14.36 -15.11
CA GLN A 940 15.92 -12.92 -14.84
C GLN A 940 14.76 -12.14 -15.48
N LEU A 941 14.16 -12.66 -16.55
CA LEU A 941 13.05 -11.98 -17.24
C LEU A 941 11.82 -11.78 -16.33
N PRO A 942 11.31 -12.78 -15.59
CA PRO A 942 10.19 -12.58 -14.68
C PRO A 942 10.48 -11.57 -13.56
N GLU A 943 11.73 -11.50 -13.11
CA GLU A 943 12.22 -10.54 -12.10
C GLU A 943 12.22 -9.12 -12.67
N SER A 944 12.71 -8.93 -13.89
CA SER A 944 12.68 -7.64 -14.60
C SER A 944 11.25 -7.16 -14.90
N GLU A 945 10.34 -8.06 -15.24
CA GLU A 945 8.91 -7.76 -15.42
C GLU A 945 8.21 -7.45 -14.07
N ALA A 946 8.67 -8.06 -12.98
CA ALA A 946 8.12 -7.84 -11.64
C ALA A 946 8.55 -6.49 -11.05
N THR A 947 9.81 -6.11 -11.20
CA THR A 947 10.36 -4.79 -10.80
C THR A 947 9.76 -3.63 -11.58
N GLY A 948 9.24 -3.90 -12.78
CA GLY A 948 8.89 -2.86 -13.73
C GLY A 948 10.10 -2.29 -14.48
N ASN A 949 11.26 -2.95 -14.44
CA ASN A 949 12.40 -2.63 -15.31
C ASN A 949 12.15 -3.17 -16.73
N ARG A 950 11.24 -2.47 -17.42
CA ARG A 950 10.76 -2.82 -18.75
C ARG A 950 11.87 -2.82 -19.80
N TRP A 951 12.88 -1.98 -19.64
CA TRP A 951 14.02 -1.92 -20.55
C TRP A 951 14.84 -3.22 -20.48
N VAL A 952 15.20 -3.67 -19.28
CA VAL A 952 15.94 -4.94 -19.10
C VAL A 952 15.10 -6.13 -19.59
N ALA A 953 13.79 -6.14 -19.28
CA ALA A 953 12.89 -7.17 -19.79
C ALA A 953 12.93 -7.24 -21.33
N ALA A 954 12.86 -6.10 -22.02
CA ALA A 954 12.94 -6.05 -23.48
C ALA A 954 14.29 -6.56 -24.04
N ILE A 955 15.40 -6.25 -23.37
CA ILE A 955 16.73 -6.77 -23.75
C ILE A 955 16.84 -8.30 -23.57
N LEU A 956 16.24 -8.84 -22.52
CA LEU A 956 16.18 -10.29 -22.29
C LEU A 956 15.25 -10.98 -23.30
N GLN A 957 14.09 -10.39 -23.62
CA GLN A 957 13.21 -10.87 -24.69
C GLN A 957 13.92 -10.88 -26.04
N MET A 958 14.71 -9.84 -26.32
CA MET A 958 15.55 -9.77 -27.52
C MET A 958 16.58 -10.89 -27.56
N LEU A 959 17.24 -11.22 -26.44
CA LEU A 959 18.19 -12.33 -26.34
C LEU A 959 17.50 -13.69 -26.57
N LEU A 960 16.35 -13.92 -25.92
CA LEU A 960 15.56 -15.15 -26.10
C LEU A 960 15.09 -15.29 -27.55
N GLY A 961 14.73 -14.20 -28.21
CA GLY A 961 14.46 -14.17 -29.64
C GLY A 961 15.66 -14.61 -30.49
N ASN A 962 16.88 -14.13 -30.17
CA ASN A 962 18.09 -14.59 -30.86
C ASN A 962 18.38 -16.07 -30.59
N LEU A 963 18.25 -16.54 -29.35
CA LEU A 963 18.46 -17.96 -29.00
C LEU A 963 17.48 -18.88 -29.72
N ALA A 964 16.21 -18.48 -29.80
CA ALA A 964 15.18 -19.18 -30.56
C ALA A 964 15.53 -19.22 -32.05
N LEU A 965 15.92 -18.07 -32.62
CA LEU A 965 16.35 -17.99 -34.02
C LEU A 965 17.56 -18.90 -34.30
N TRP A 966 18.58 -18.87 -33.44
CA TRP A 966 19.78 -19.71 -33.57
C TRP A 966 19.52 -21.20 -33.46
N SER A 967 18.37 -21.59 -32.89
CA SER A 967 17.93 -22.97 -32.72
C SER A 967 16.88 -23.42 -33.76
N GLY A 968 16.57 -22.59 -34.76
CA GLY A 968 15.58 -22.90 -35.79
C GLY A 968 14.12 -22.77 -35.33
N ARG A 969 13.86 -22.12 -34.19
CA ARG A 969 12.52 -21.79 -33.67
C ARG A 969 12.09 -20.39 -34.14
N ALA A 970 11.93 -20.23 -35.46
CA ALA A 970 11.72 -18.94 -36.10
C ALA A 970 10.39 -18.26 -35.69
N VAL A 971 9.30 -19.02 -35.47
CA VAL A 971 8.01 -18.44 -35.05
C VAL A 971 8.13 -17.89 -33.63
N THR A 972 8.73 -18.68 -32.73
CA THR A 972 9.03 -18.23 -31.36
C THR A 972 9.90 -16.95 -31.38
N ALA A 973 10.89 -16.90 -32.28
CA ALA A 973 11.75 -15.72 -32.43
C ALA A 973 10.99 -14.48 -32.94
N VAL A 974 10.01 -14.65 -33.83
CA VAL A 974 9.14 -13.54 -34.31
C VAL A 974 8.31 -12.99 -33.16
N GLU A 975 7.71 -13.84 -32.33
CA GLU A 975 6.91 -13.43 -31.18
C GLU A 975 7.75 -12.64 -30.17
N ARG A 976 8.88 -13.21 -29.74
CA ARG A 976 9.82 -12.60 -28.78
C ARG A 976 10.40 -11.28 -29.29
N GLY A 977 10.81 -11.24 -30.57
CA GLY A 977 11.27 -10.00 -31.21
C GLY A 977 10.16 -8.95 -31.30
N GLY A 978 8.91 -9.36 -31.55
CA GLY A 978 7.75 -8.47 -31.55
C GLY A 978 7.45 -7.85 -30.18
N GLU A 979 7.49 -8.66 -29.11
CA GLU A 979 7.33 -8.20 -27.72
C GLU A 979 8.42 -7.18 -27.33
N ALA A 980 9.69 -7.47 -27.70
CA ALA A 980 10.80 -6.57 -27.47
C ALA A 980 10.62 -5.23 -28.22
N VAL A 981 10.22 -5.27 -29.50
CA VAL A 981 9.95 -4.05 -30.29
C VAL A 981 8.83 -3.22 -29.67
N ALA A 982 7.70 -3.85 -29.32
CA ALA A 982 6.57 -3.15 -28.72
C ALA A 982 6.98 -2.44 -27.42
N THR A 983 7.73 -3.14 -26.57
CA THR A 983 8.22 -2.58 -25.31
C THR A 983 9.16 -1.40 -25.53
N MET A 984 10.12 -1.51 -26.47
CA MET A 984 11.06 -0.42 -26.74
C MET A 984 10.39 0.81 -27.37
N VAL A 985 9.36 0.61 -28.21
CA VAL A 985 8.53 1.72 -28.75
C VAL A 985 7.78 2.42 -27.62
N GLU A 986 7.17 1.66 -26.70
CA GLU A 986 6.46 2.23 -25.56
C GLU A 986 7.38 2.99 -24.58
N LEU A 987 8.65 2.59 -24.48
CA LEU A 987 9.67 3.28 -23.68
C LEU A 987 10.26 4.51 -24.38
N GLY A 988 9.96 4.72 -25.66
CA GLY A 988 10.54 5.79 -26.45
C GLY A 988 12.05 5.66 -26.64
N ASP A 989 12.60 4.43 -26.69
CA ASP A 989 14.03 4.15 -26.88
C ASP A 989 14.35 3.83 -28.35
N PRO A 990 14.85 4.78 -29.16
CA PRO A 990 15.09 4.56 -30.59
C PRO A 990 16.21 3.54 -30.85
N TRP A 991 17.21 3.49 -29.97
CA TRP A 991 18.31 2.54 -30.08
C TRP A 991 17.80 1.12 -29.82
N GLY A 992 17.04 0.92 -28.75
CA GLY A 992 16.41 -0.35 -28.40
C GLY A 992 15.45 -0.86 -29.47
N VAL A 993 14.63 0.04 -30.06
CA VAL A 993 13.75 -0.29 -31.20
C VAL A 993 14.57 -0.82 -32.37
N GLY A 994 15.68 -0.16 -32.71
CA GLY A 994 16.54 -0.57 -33.82
C GLY A 994 17.12 -1.99 -33.63
N GLN A 995 17.59 -2.30 -32.43
CA GLN A 995 18.15 -3.62 -32.10
C GLN A 995 17.08 -4.72 -32.09
N ALA A 996 15.96 -4.49 -31.42
CA ALA A 996 14.87 -5.47 -31.34
C ALA A 996 14.25 -5.75 -32.72
N THR A 997 14.13 -4.71 -33.55
CA THR A 997 13.58 -4.82 -34.91
C THR A 997 14.46 -5.69 -35.80
N ALA A 998 15.79 -5.59 -35.69
CA ALA A 998 16.71 -6.43 -36.46
C ALA A 998 16.59 -7.93 -36.12
N VAL A 999 16.31 -8.29 -34.87
CA VAL A 999 16.03 -9.68 -34.46
C VAL A 999 14.73 -10.16 -35.10
N ARG A 1000 13.67 -9.34 -35.00
CA ARG A 1000 12.37 -9.65 -35.60
C ARG A 1000 12.46 -9.79 -37.13
N ILE A 1001 13.19 -8.92 -37.82
CA ILE A 1001 13.38 -8.99 -39.29
C ILE A 1001 14.02 -10.32 -39.69
N ARG A 1002 15.11 -10.72 -39.03
CA ARG A 1002 15.79 -11.99 -39.32
C ARG A 1002 14.89 -13.19 -39.03
N ALA A 1003 14.12 -13.13 -37.95
CA ALA A 1003 13.14 -14.16 -37.60
C ALA A 1003 12.00 -14.26 -38.61
N LEU A 1004 11.47 -13.13 -39.09
CA LEU A 1004 10.45 -13.08 -40.14
C LEU A 1004 10.97 -13.74 -41.43
N ALA A 1005 12.21 -13.44 -41.82
CA ALA A 1005 12.82 -14.06 -42.99
C ALA A 1005 12.94 -15.58 -42.83
N ALA A 1006 13.47 -16.07 -41.70
CA ALA A 1006 13.58 -17.51 -41.41
C ALA A 1006 12.23 -18.23 -41.38
N ALA A 1007 11.18 -17.55 -40.88
CA ALA A 1007 9.80 -18.05 -40.87
C ALA A 1007 9.12 -18.00 -42.26
N GLY A 1008 9.85 -17.63 -43.33
CA GLY A 1008 9.34 -17.56 -44.70
C GLY A 1008 8.58 -16.27 -45.04
N ARG A 1009 8.45 -15.33 -44.09
CA ARG A 1009 7.74 -14.04 -44.27
C ARG A 1009 8.68 -12.97 -44.84
N VAL A 1010 9.34 -13.28 -45.96
CA VAL A 1010 10.43 -12.48 -46.53
C VAL A 1010 9.97 -11.08 -46.97
N ALA A 1011 8.77 -10.97 -47.54
CA ALA A 1011 8.21 -9.67 -47.94
C ALA A 1011 8.00 -8.74 -46.75
N GLU A 1012 7.51 -9.29 -45.62
CA GLU A 1012 7.33 -8.53 -44.38
C GLU A 1012 8.68 -8.15 -43.75
N ALA A 1013 9.65 -9.06 -43.77
CA ALA A 1013 11.02 -8.77 -43.31
C ALA A 1013 11.66 -7.63 -44.12
N ARG A 1014 11.48 -7.64 -45.45
CA ARG A 1014 11.96 -6.58 -46.35
C ARG A 1014 11.28 -5.24 -46.09
N ALA A 1015 9.96 -5.23 -45.95
CA ALA A 1015 9.21 -4.01 -45.65
C ALA A 1015 9.65 -3.40 -44.30
N ALA A 1016 9.81 -4.23 -43.26
CA ALA A 1016 10.21 -3.77 -41.93
C ALA A 1016 11.63 -3.17 -41.91
N VAL A 1017 12.59 -3.74 -42.64
CA VAL A 1017 13.95 -3.17 -42.70
C VAL A 1017 14.01 -1.90 -43.56
N GLU A 1018 13.22 -1.82 -44.63
CA GLU A 1018 13.11 -0.60 -45.46
C GLU A 1018 12.47 0.55 -44.66
N GLU A 1019 11.45 0.27 -43.84
CA GLU A 1019 10.86 1.22 -42.89
C GLU A 1019 11.88 1.68 -41.84
N GLN A 1020 12.61 0.73 -41.24
CA GLN A 1020 13.67 1.05 -40.28
C GLN A 1020 14.73 1.97 -40.90
N ILE A 1021 15.23 1.67 -42.10
CA ILE A 1021 16.19 2.52 -42.82
C ILE A 1021 15.60 3.90 -43.10
N GLY A 1022 14.33 3.97 -43.54
CA GLY A 1022 13.65 5.23 -43.84
C GLY A 1022 13.40 6.14 -42.64
N SER A 1023 13.31 5.56 -41.44
CA SER A 1023 13.13 6.29 -40.17
C SER A 1023 14.41 6.89 -39.60
N LEU A 1024 15.59 6.47 -40.08
CA LEU A 1024 16.88 6.98 -39.62
C LEU A 1024 17.26 8.26 -40.38
N ASP A 1025 17.56 9.33 -39.64
CA ASP A 1025 17.85 10.64 -40.21
C ASP A 1025 19.12 10.61 -41.10
N GLY A 1026 19.01 11.08 -42.35
CA GLY A 1026 20.04 10.92 -43.38
C GLY A 1026 21.33 11.74 -43.20
N ALA A 1027 21.46 12.51 -42.11
CA ALA A 1027 22.54 13.47 -41.91
C ALA A 1027 23.80 12.90 -41.23
N SER A 1028 23.77 11.66 -40.74
CA SER A 1028 24.94 11.00 -40.14
C SER A 1028 25.07 9.57 -40.64
N ARG A 1029 26.23 9.23 -41.24
CA ARG A 1029 26.64 7.85 -41.53
C ARG A 1029 27.01 7.15 -40.22
N ASN A 1030 26.06 7.04 -39.29
CA ASN A 1030 26.29 6.39 -38.00
C ASN A 1030 26.23 4.86 -38.12
N SER A 1031 26.72 4.19 -37.09
CA SER A 1031 26.73 2.72 -36.95
C SER A 1031 25.33 2.09 -37.07
N THR A 1032 24.28 2.77 -36.62
CA THR A 1032 22.87 2.31 -36.68
C THR A 1032 22.36 2.17 -38.12
N HIS A 1033 22.68 3.11 -39.01
CA HIS A 1033 22.29 3.01 -40.42
C HIS A 1033 23.00 1.85 -41.13
N ALA A 1034 24.30 1.67 -40.89
CA ALA A 1034 25.06 0.56 -41.43
C ALA A 1034 24.54 -0.81 -40.93
N PHE A 1035 24.09 -0.88 -39.68
CA PHE A 1035 23.48 -2.06 -39.07
C PHE A 1035 22.15 -2.44 -39.75
N ALA A 1036 21.25 -1.48 -39.97
CA ALA A 1036 19.98 -1.72 -40.67
C ALA A 1036 20.21 -2.18 -42.12
N GLN A 1037 21.14 -1.55 -42.84
CA GLN A 1037 21.52 -1.99 -44.20
C GLN A 1037 22.10 -3.41 -44.21
N THR A 1038 22.90 -3.77 -43.21
CA THR A 1038 23.48 -5.12 -43.10
C THR A 1038 22.38 -6.15 -42.91
N THR A 1039 21.38 -5.83 -42.09
CA THR A 1039 20.19 -6.67 -41.87
C THR A 1039 19.41 -6.89 -43.17
N LEU A 1040 19.26 -5.86 -44.02
CA LEU A 1040 18.65 -6.01 -45.34
C LEU A 1040 19.44 -6.99 -46.22
N VAL A 1041 20.76 -6.86 -46.28
CA VAL A 1041 21.60 -7.78 -47.07
C VAL A 1041 21.51 -9.21 -46.52
N GLN A 1042 21.42 -9.39 -45.21
CA GLN A 1042 21.19 -10.71 -44.59
C GLN A 1042 19.88 -11.33 -45.06
N VAL A 1043 18.77 -10.58 -45.08
CA VAL A 1043 17.47 -11.06 -45.58
C VAL A 1043 17.56 -11.44 -47.06
N LEU A 1044 18.17 -10.59 -47.90
CA LEU A 1044 18.26 -10.82 -49.35
C LEU A 1044 19.16 -12.02 -49.68
N THR A 1045 20.29 -12.17 -48.98
CA THR A 1045 21.20 -13.31 -49.16
C THR A 1045 20.59 -14.60 -48.62
N ALA A 1046 19.87 -14.58 -47.49
CA ALA A 1046 19.14 -15.75 -47.00
C ALA A 1046 18.07 -16.21 -47.99
N ALA A 1047 17.29 -15.28 -48.55
CA ALA A 1047 16.30 -15.58 -49.58
C ALA A 1047 16.90 -15.88 -50.98
N GLY A 1048 18.21 -15.67 -51.17
CA GLY A 1048 18.90 -15.94 -52.44
C GLY A 1048 18.39 -15.11 -53.61
N THR A 1049 18.04 -13.84 -53.38
CA THR A 1049 17.51 -12.95 -54.41
C THR A 1049 18.61 -12.32 -55.26
N HIS A 1050 18.29 -11.86 -56.48
CA HIS A 1050 19.25 -11.13 -57.31
C HIS A 1050 19.63 -9.74 -56.77
N ASP A 1051 18.78 -9.16 -55.91
CA ASP A 1051 19.01 -7.85 -55.28
C ASP A 1051 20.13 -7.89 -54.22
N ALA A 1052 20.51 -9.09 -53.75
CA ALA A 1052 21.47 -9.28 -52.67
C ALA A 1052 22.86 -8.69 -52.97
N LEU A 1053 23.42 -8.91 -54.17
CA LEU A 1053 24.75 -8.42 -54.53
C LEU A 1053 24.78 -6.89 -54.70
N PRO A 1054 23.85 -6.25 -55.45
CA PRO A 1054 23.76 -4.80 -55.48
C PRO A 1054 23.67 -4.18 -54.08
N ALA A 1055 22.79 -4.72 -53.22
CA ALA A 1055 22.65 -4.23 -51.85
C ALA A 1055 23.95 -4.36 -51.04
N ALA A 1056 24.65 -5.50 -51.14
CA ALA A 1056 25.93 -5.72 -50.46
C ALA A 1056 27.05 -4.77 -50.92
N LEU A 1057 27.10 -4.47 -52.22
CA LEU A 1057 28.10 -3.55 -52.80
C LEU A 1057 27.83 -2.08 -52.44
N HIS A 1058 26.56 -1.70 -52.28
CA HIS A 1058 26.17 -0.35 -51.88
C HIS A 1058 26.33 -0.09 -50.37
N LEU A 1059 26.59 -1.12 -49.57
CA LEU A 1059 26.77 -0.97 -48.13
C LEU A 1059 28.14 -0.33 -47.82
N THR A 1060 28.12 0.93 -47.39
CA THR A 1060 29.28 1.70 -46.91
C THR A 1060 29.38 1.60 -45.39
N LEU A 1061 30.54 1.21 -44.86
CA LEU A 1061 30.82 1.26 -43.43
C LEU A 1061 31.43 2.63 -43.07
N PRO A 1062 31.16 3.14 -41.85
CA PRO A 1062 31.90 4.26 -41.28
C PRO A 1062 33.41 3.98 -41.15
N ASP A 1063 34.24 5.01 -41.24
CA ASP A 1063 35.72 4.89 -41.26
C ASP A 1063 36.30 4.37 -39.92
N ASP A 1064 35.53 4.45 -38.83
CA ASP A 1064 35.86 4.06 -37.46
C ASP A 1064 35.50 2.59 -37.13
N VAL A 1065 34.82 1.87 -38.03
CA VAL A 1065 34.51 0.45 -37.82
C VAL A 1065 35.78 -0.38 -37.94
N VAL A 1066 36.23 -0.93 -36.81
CA VAL A 1066 37.37 -1.86 -36.74
C VAL A 1066 37.10 -3.09 -37.61
N ARG A 1067 38.06 -3.49 -38.45
CA ARG A 1067 37.95 -4.69 -39.33
C ARG A 1067 37.63 -5.99 -38.58
N ALA A 1068 38.06 -6.09 -37.32
CA ALA A 1068 37.77 -7.21 -36.43
C ALA A 1068 36.39 -7.16 -35.76
N SER A 1069 35.57 -6.12 -36.03
CA SER A 1069 34.22 -5.99 -35.47
C SER A 1069 33.27 -7.06 -36.04
N PRO A 1070 32.34 -7.62 -35.24
CA PRO A 1070 31.30 -8.53 -35.72
C PRO A 1070 30.51 -7.97 -36.92
N TYR A 1071 30.27 -6.65 -36.96
CA TYR A 1071 29.53 -6.00 -38.06
C TYR A 1071 30.29 -6.04 -39.39
N TYR A 1072 31.60 -5.81 -39.35
CA TYR A 1072 32.45 -5.89 -40.53
C TYR A 1072 32.46 -7.32 -41.08
N ALA A 1073 32.55 -8.30 -40.17
CA ALA A 1073 32.56 -9.71 -40.52
C ALA A 1073 31.22 -10.17 -41.12
N GLU A 1074 30.08 -9.83 -40.50
CA GLU A 1074 28.75 -10.18 -41.01
C GLU A 1074 28.50 -9.60 -42.41
N ARG A 1075 28.81 -8.32 -42.63
CA ARG A 1075 28.74 -7.70 -43.97
C ARG A 1075 29.57 -8.48 -44.97
N SER A 1076 30.81 -8.80 -44.61
CA SER A 1076 31.77 -9.43 -45.53
C SER A 1076 31.37 -10.86 -45.88
N VAL A 1077 30.82 -11.61 -44.93
CA VAL A 1077 30.20 -12.93 -45.18
C VAL A 1077 29.01 -12.79 -46.13
N CYS A 1078 28.14 -11.79 -45.92
CA CYS A 1078 27.01 -11.52 -46.79
C CYS A 1078 27.44 -11.16 -48.22
N LEU A 1079 28.45 -10.31 -48.39
CA LEU A 1079 29.00 -9.96 -49.71
C LEU A 1079 29.57 -11.20 -50.42
N ALA A 1080 30.38 -12.00 -49.72
CA ALA A 1080 30.95 -13.21 -50.28
C ALA A 1080 29.86 -14.23 -50.67
N ARG A 1081 28.81 -14.38 -49.85
CA ARG A 1081 27.65 -15.22 -50.17
C ARG A 1081 26.86 -14.69 -51.38
N ALA A 1082 26.66 -13.38 -51.48
CA ALA A 1082 25.99 -12.78 -52.63
C ALA A 1082 26.79 -12.98 -53.93
N LEU A 1083 28.13 -12.88 -53.87
CA LEU A 1083 29.01 -13.20 -55.01
C LEU A 1083 28.87 -14.66 -55.44
N LEU A 1084 28.84 -15.59 -54.49
CA LEU A 1084 28.61 -17.02 -54.77
C LEU A 1084 27.24 -17.24 -55.43
N GLN A 1085 26.20 -16.60 -54.92
CA GLN A 1085 24.82 -16.74 -55.42
C GLN A 1085 24.64 -16.22 -56.85
N VAL A 1086 25.49 -15.32 -57.34
CA VAL A 1086 25.50 -14.91 -58.76
C VAL A 1086 26.51 -15.68 -59.61
N GLY A 1087 27.19 -16.67 -59.03
CA GLY A 1087 28.17 -17.53 -59.72
C GLY A 1087 29.59 -16.96 -59.82
N ARG A 1088 29.93 -15.88 -59.10
CA ARG A 1088 31.29 -15.29 -59.05
C ARG A 1088 32.14 -16.01 -57.99
N VAL A 1089 32.39 -17.30 -58.19
CA VAL A 1089 32.96 -18.20 -57.18
C VAL A 1089 34.36 -17.78 -56.71
N ASP A 1090 35.26 -17.43 -57.63
CA ASP A 1090 36.64 -17.03 -57.28
C ASP A 1090 36.67 -15.75 -56.43
N GLU A 1091 35.80 -14.80 -56.73
CA GLU A 1091 35.67 -13.56 -55.97
C GLU A 1091 35.05 -13.79 -54.60
N ALA A 1092 34.08 -14.70 -54.49
CA ALA A 1092 33.53 -15.13 -53.22
C ALA A 1092 34.61 -15.78 -52.33
N LEU A 1093 35.42 -16.69 -52.89
CA LEU A 1093 36.53 -17.33 -52.17
C LEU A 1093 37.60 -16.32 -51.74
N ALA A 1094 37.95 -15.36 -52.59
CA ALA A 1094 38.88 -14.29 -52.22
C ALA A 1094 38.33 -13.43 -51.08
N ALA A 1095 37.05 -13.09 -51.10
CA ALA A 1095 36.40 -12.34 -50.02
C ALA A 1095 36.38 -13.13 -48.70
N PHE A 1096 36.07 -14.44 -48.73
CA PHE A 1096 36.14 -15.29 -47.54
C PHE A 1096 37.57 -15.45 -47.00
N ALA A 1097 38.56 -15.55 -47.88
CA ALA A 1097 39.97 -15.65 -47.46
C ALA A 1097 40.44 -14.37 -46.78
N ALA A 1098 40.14 -13.21 -47.36
CA ALA A 1098 40.49 -11.91 -46.78
C ALA A 1098 39.87 -11.72 -45.39
N LEU A 1099 38.60 -12.10 -45.19
CA LEU A 1099 37.97 -12.01 -43.89
C LEU A 1099 38.55 -13.00 -42.86
N ALA A 1100 38.95 -14.20 -43.30
CA ALA A 1100 39.50 -15.21 -42.41
C ALA A 1100 40.84 -14.79 -41.77
N GLU A 1101 41.62 -13.92 -42.41
CA GLU A 1101 42.85 -13.35 -41.85
C GLU A 1101 42.57 -12.37 -40.70
N ASP A 1102 41.39 -11.72 -40.70
CA ASP A 1102 41.00 -10.70 -39.73
C ASP A 1102 40.24 -11.30 -38.52
N LEU A 1103 39.82 -12.57 -38.57
CA LEU A 1103 39.03 -13.22 -37.51
C LEU A 1103 39.90 -14.08 -36.58
N PRO A 1104 39.77 -13.92 -35.24
CA PRO A 1104 40.58 -14.66 -34.27
C PRO A 1104 40.15 -16.12 -34.09
N ASP A 1105 38.90 -16.46 -34.40
CA ASP A 1105 38.34 -17.80 -34.33
C ASP A 1105 37.38 -18.05 -35.51
N LEU A 1106 37.51 -19.22 -36.15
CA LEU A 1106 36.64 -19.67 -37.25
C LEU A 1106 35.59 -20.69 -36.80
N ARG A 1107 35.59 -21.09 -35.53
CA ARG A 1107 34.62 -22.07 -35.00
C ARG A 1107 33.37 -21.41 -34.43
N SER A 1108 33.41 -20.16 -33.97
CA SER A 1108 32.27 -19.49 -33.33
C SER A 1108 31.92 -18.14 -33.98
N GLY A 1109 30.76 -17.58 -33.61
CA GLY A 1109 30.33 -16.24 -34.05
C GLY A 1109 30.37 -16.04 -35.57
N ALA A 1110 30.91 -14.91 -36.03
CA ALA A 1110 31.06 -14.61 -37.45
C ALA A 1110 32.03 -15.56 -38.18
N GLY A 1111 32.97 -16.17 -37.45
CA GLY A 1111 33.87 -17.18 -37.98
C GLY A 1111 33.14 -18.45 -38.40
N ALA A 1112 32.16 -18.89 -37.59
CA ALA A 1112 31.30 -20.02 -37.94
C ALA A 1112 30.52 -19.76 -39.24
N ALA A 1113 29.95 -18.55 -39.38
CA ALA A 1113 29.22 -18.13 -40.57
C ALA A 1113 30.10 -18.01 -41.82
N LEU A 1114 31.35 -17.58 -41.66
CA LEU A 1114 32.35 -17.57 -42.72
C LEU A 1114 32.67 -18.99 -43.17
N ARG A 1115 33.05 -19.86 -42.21
CA ARG A 1115 33.46 -21.24 -42.48
C ARG A 1115 32.37 -22.03 -43.17
N SER A 1116 31.15 -21.97 -42.64
CA SER A 1116 30.00 -22.70 -43.19
C SER A 1116 29.70 -22.26 -44.64
N ALA A 1117 29.75 -20.95 -44.91
CA ALA A 1117 29.55 -20.41 -46.26
C ALA A 1117 30.71 -20.73 -47.22
N ARG A 1118 31.96 -20.68 -46.72
CA ARG A 1118 33.17 -20.97 -47.49
C ARG A 1118 33.21 -22.43 -47.93
N ALA A 1119 32.76 -23.36 -47.09
CA ALA A 1119 32.68 -24.77 -47.45
C ALA A 1119 31.85 -24.99 -48.73
N LEU A 1120 30.67 -24.37 -48.83
CA LEU A 1120 29.85 -24.42 -50.05
C LEU A 1120 30.54 -23.79 -51.27
N ALA A 1121 31.20 -22.65 -51.08
CA ALA A 1121 31.96 -21.99 -52.15
C ALA A 1121 33.12 -22.87 -52.67
N LEU A 1122 33.81 -23.59 -51.78
CA LEU A 1122 34.89 -24.53 -52.13
C LEU A 1122 34.35 -25.72 -52.94
N VAL A 1123 33.18 -26.25 -52.58
CA VAL A 1123 32.52 -27.29 -53.37
C VAL A 1123 32.12 -26.79 -54.76
N ALA A 1124 31.55 -25.58 -54.85
CA ALA A 1124 31.23 -24.93 -56.12
C ALA A 1124 32.48 -24.71 -57.01
N ALA A 1125 33.64 -24.44 -56.40
CA ALA A 1125 34.92 -24.33 -57.10
C ALA A 1125 35.56 -25.69 -57.45
N GLY A 1126 34.98 -26.81 -57.02
CA GLY A 1126 35.55 -28.15 -57.19
C GLY A 1126 36.75 -28.46 -56.27
N ARG A 1127 37.00 -27.64 -55.24
CA ARG A 1127 38.07 -27.82 -54.25
C ARG A 1127 37.59 -28.69 -53.09
N LEU A 1128 37.31 -29.96 -53.38
CA LEU A 1128 36.62 -30.87 -52.45
C LEU A 1128 37.42 -31.17 -51.18
N ASP A 1129 38.75 -31.31 -51.28
CA ASP A 1129 39.58 -31.62 -50.12
C ASP A 1129 39.67 -30.44 -49.15
N ASP A 1130 39.70 -29.21 -49.68
CA ASP A 1130 39.63 -28.00 -48.87
C ASP A 1130 38.25 -27.84 -48.21
N ALA A 1131 37.17 -28.19 -48.92
CA ALA A 1131 35.82 -28.19 -48.35
C ALA A 1131 35.69 -29.21 -47.20
N ASP A 1132 36.26 -30.40 -47.37
CA ASP A 1132 36.31 -31.43 -46.32
C ASP A 1132 37.05 -30.94 -45.07
N ALA A 1133 38.13 -30.16 -45.23
CA ALA A 1133 38.85 -29.59 -44.09
C ALA A 1133 37.95 -28.64 -43.28
N GLU A 1134 37.16 -27.78 -43.93
CA GLU A 1134 36.18 -26.92 -43.24
C GLU A 1134 35.11 -27.73 -42.51
N ILE A 1135 34.61 -28.79 -43.14
CA ILE A 1135 33.57 -29.67 -42.58
C ILE A 1135 34.09 -30.41 -41.36
N GLN A 1136 35.29 -30.99 -41.45
CA GLN A 1136 35.91 -31.78 -40.38
C GLN A 1136 36.25 -30.91 -39.16
N ASP A 1137 36.70 -29.68 -39.38
CA ASP A 1137 36.99 -28.78 -38.28
C ASP A 1137 35.73 -28.34 -37.52
N GLY A 1138 34.57 -28.35 -38.20
CA GLY A 1138 33.26 -28.05 -37.62
C GLY A 1138 33.07 -26.60 -37.17
N VAL A 1139 31.90 -26.33 -36.59
CA VAL A 1139 31.48 -25.04 -36.03
C VAL A 1139 30.69 -25.21 -34.73
N GLN A 1140 30.76 -24.21 -33.86
CA GLN A 1140 29.88 -23.92 -32.74
C GLN A 1140 28.93 -22.77 -33.14
N GLY A 1141 28.21 -22.98 -34.25
CA GLY A 1141 27.38 -21.99 -34.93
C GLY A 1141 25.88 -22.21 -34.74
N SER A 1142 25.08 -21.36 -35.36
CA SER A 1142 23.61 -21.49 -35.41
C SER A 1142 23.18 -22.76 -36.15
N TYR A 1143 21.89 -23.12 -36.08
CA TYR A 1143 21.33 -24.20 -36.90
C TYR A 1143 21.62 -24.01 -38.41
N LEU A 1144 21.68 -22.75 -38.87
CA LEU A 1144 21.98 -22.40 -40.26
C LEU A 1144 23.44 -22.72 -40.64
N ASP A 1145 24.38 -22.50 -39.72
CA ASP A 1145 25.80 -22.81 -39.96
C ASP A 1145 26.03 -24.31 -40.10
N HIS A 1146 25.38 -25.09 -39.23
CA HIS A 1146 25.37 -26.55 -39.33
C HIS A 1146 24.70 -27.03 -40.61
N LEU A 1147 23.56 -26.43 -40.99
CA LEU A 1147 22.88 -26.76 -42.23
C LEU A 1147 23.76 -26.51 -43.46
N GLN A 1148 24.50 -25.41 -43.51
CA GLN A 1148 25.40 -25.10 -44.63
C GLN A 1148 26.58 -26.06 -44.73
N LEU A 1149 27.17 -26.48 -43.59
CA LEU A 1149 28.20 -27.53 -43.60
C LEU A 1149 27.64 -28.88 -44.03
N ASP A 1150 26.42 -29.24 -43.60
CA ASP A 1150 25.78 -30.48 -44.00
C ASP A 1150 25.45 -30.49 -45.50
N LEU A 1151 25.00 -29.36 -46.05
CA LEU A 1151 24.85 -29.15 -47.49
C LEU A 1151 26.19 -29.36 -48.21
N ALA A 1152 27.27 -28.72 -47.74
CA ALA A 1152 28.60 -28.89 -48.33
C ALA A 1152 29.04 -30.36 -48.29
N ALA A 1153 28.88 -31.04 -47.16
CA ALA A 1153 29.23 -32.44 -46.98
C ALA A 1153 28.40 -33.38 -47.88
N ALA A 1154 27.11 -33.08 -48.08
CA ALA A 1154 26.26 -33.83 -48.99
C ALA A 1154 26.68 -33.65 -50.45
N PHE A 1155 27.05 -32.42 -50.86
CA PHE A 1155 27.57 -32.17 -52.20
C PHE A 1155 28.98 -32.75 -52.41
N VAL A 1156 29.87 -32.76 -51.40
CA VAL A 1156 31.17 -33.47 -51.49
C VAL A 1156 30.94 -34.96 -51.75
N ALA A 1157 30.05 -35.60 -50.97
CA ALA A 1157 29.69 -37.01 -51.16
C ALA A 1157 29.14 -37.27 -52.57
N LEU A 1158 28.27 -36.39 -53.07
CA LEU A 1158 27.76 -36.45 -54.44
C LEU A 1158 28.88 -36.36 -55.48
N ARG A 1159 29.80 -35.39 -55.33
CA ARG A 1159 30.91 -35.15 -56.26
C ARG A 1159 31.94 -36.27 -56.25
N ARG A 1160 32.06 -37.00 -55.15
CA ARG A 1160 32.89 -38.21 -55.02
C ARG A 1160 32.18 -39.50 -55.43
N GLY A 1161 30.89 -39.44 -55.76
CA GLY A 1161 30.10 -40.62 -56.15
C GLY A 1161 29.84 -41.58 -54.99
N GLU A 1162 29.74 -41.08 -53.76
CA GLU A 1162 29.43 -41.90 -52.60
C GLU A 1162 28.00 -42.47 -52.68
N PRO A 1163 27.78 -43.76 -52.36
CA PRO A 1163 26.50 -44.43 -52.55
C PRO A 1163 25.36 -43.89 -51.66
N ASN A 1164 25.69 -43.18 -50.59
CA ASN A 1164 24.73 -42.57 -49.66
C ASN A 1164 24.46 -41.08 -49.94
N ALA A 1165 25.01 -40.50 -51.03
CA ALA A 1165 24.86 -39.07 -51.31
C ALA A 1165 23.40 -38.61 -51.36
N ALA A 1166 22.52 -39.34 -52.04
CA ALA A 1166 21.09 -39.04 -52.10
C ALA A 1166 20.40 -39.12 -50.73
N ALA A 1167 20.76 -40.10 -49.91
CA ALA A 1167 20.20 -40.29 -48.57
C ALA A 1167 20.53 -39.11 -47.63
N ARG A 1168 21.73 -38.53 -47.74
CA ARG A 1168 22.10 -37.33 -46.95
C ARG A 1168 21.19 -36.13 -47.21
N PHE A 1169 20.76 -35.92 -48.45
CA PHE A 1169 19.78 -34.87 -48.78
C PHE A 1169 18.38 -35.20 -48.25
N ASP A 1170 17.96 -36.46 -48.32
CA ASP A 1170 16.68 -36.93 -47.76
C ASP A 1170 16.61 -36.69 -46.23
N GLU A 1171 17.67 -37.06 -45.51
CA GLU A 1171 17.79 -36.85 -44.05
C GLU A 1171 17.74 -35.37 -43.67
N MET A 1172 18.39 -34.52 -44.48
CA MET A 1172 18.43 -33.09 -44.23
C MET A 1172 17.07 -32.40 -44.43
N VAL A 1173 16.31 -32.78 -45.46
CA VAL A 1173 14.92 -32.31 -45.65
C VAL A 1173 14.06 -32.74 -44.46
N ALA A 1174 14.13 -34.01 -44.05
CA ALA A 1174 13.36 -34.51 -42.91
C ALA A 1174 13.68 -33.76 -41.61
N ARG A 1175 14.96 -33.44 -41.37
CA ARG A 1175 15.38 -32.68 -40.19
C ARG A 1175 14.90 -31.22 -40.23
N MET A 1176 14.93 -30.56 -41.40
CA MET A 1176 14.45 -29.18 -41.52
C MET A 1176 12.92 -29.08 -41.45
N ASP A 1177 12.19 -30.07 -41.94
CA ASP A 1177 10.73 -30.15 -41.81
C ASP A 1177 10.26 -30.27 -40.34
N ALA A 1178 11.12 -30.71 -39.43
CA ALA A 1178 10.86 -30.74 -37.99
C ALA A 1178 11.16 -29.39 -37.28
N SER A 1179 11.70 -28.39 -38.00
CA SER A 1179 12.00 -27.06 -37.47
C SER A 1179 10.95 -26.02 -37.90
N GLU A 1180 11.00 -24.82 -37.31
CA GLU A 1180 10.14 -23.68 -37.71
C GLU A 1180 10.78 -22.84 -38.83
N ALA A 1181 11.95 -23.24 -39.34
CA ALA A 1181 12.76 -22.51 -40.31
C ALA A 1181 12.28 -22.75 -41.76
N VAL A 1182 11.14 -22.17 -42.12
CA VAL A 1182 10.45 -22.38 -43.40
C VAL A 1182 11.30 -21.96 -44.62
N LEU A 1183 12.13 -20.94 -44.47
CA LEU A 1183 13.04 -20.53 -45.55
C LEU A 1183 14.06 -21.63 -45.86
N GLU A 1184 14.68 -22.20 -44.83
CA GLU A 1184 15.66 -23.29 -44.95
C GLU A 1184 15.03 -24.61 -45.41
N GLN A 1185 13.76 -24.86 -45.10
CA GLN A 1185 12.97 -25.96 -45.66
C GLN A 1185 12.88 -25.87 -47.19
N ALA A 1186 12.73 -24.67 -47.77
CA ALA A 1186 12.74 -24.50 -49.22
C ALA A 1186 14.16 -24.69 -49.79
N ILE A 1187 15.19 -24.14 -49.16
CA ILE A 1187 16.59 -24.24 -49.59
C ILE A 1187 17.03 -25.71 -49.70
N THR A 1188 16.71 -26.53 -48.70
CA THR A 1188 17.08 -27.97 -48.70
C THR A 1188 16.36 -28.77 -49.79
N ARG A 1189 15.11 -28.43 -50.11
CA ARG A 1189 14.37 -29.04 -51.23
C ARG A 1189 14.99 -28.68 -52.59
N ILE A 1190 15.43 -27.44 -52.77
CA ILE A 1190 16.16 -27.02 -53.99
C ILE A 1190 17.47 -27.82 -54.12
N ALA A 1191 18.26 -27.89 -53.04
CA ALA A 1191 19.51 -28.65 -53.03
C ALA A 1191 19.29 -30.13 -53.39
N ARG A 1192 18.27 -30.75 -52.79
CA ARG A 1192 17.87 -32.14 -53.07
C ARG A 1192 17.46 -32.34 -54.53
N ALA A 1193 16.68 -31.43 -55.12
CA ALA A 1193 16.26 -31.51 -56.50
C ALA A 1193 17.46 -31.49 -57.48
N HIS A 1194 18.41 -30.57 -57.26
CA HIS A 1194 19.66 -30.53 -58.05
C HIS A 1194 20.51 -31.78 -57.88
N ALA A 1195 20.66 -32.25 -56.64
CA ALA A 1195 21.45 -33.44 -56.35
C ALA A 1195 20.88 -34.70 -57.03
N LEU A 1196 19.57 -34.93 -56.94
CA LEU A 1196 18.93 -36.09 -57.58
C LEU A 1196 18.96 -36.01 -59.11
N ALA A 1197 18.82 -34.81 -59.68
CA ALA A 1197 18.97 -34.60 -61.11
C ALA A 1197 20.40 -34.92 -61.59
N ALA A 1198 21.41 -34.49 -60.83
CA ALA A 1198 22.82 -34.77 -61.14
C ALA A 1198 23.17 -36.26 -61.06
N LEU A 1199 22.51 -37.01 -60.17
CA LEU A 1199 22.66 -38.46 -60.03
C LEU A 1199 21.86 -39.25 -61.07
N GLY A 1200 20.97 -38.61 -61.84
CA GLY A 1200 20.01 -39.30 -62.71
C GLY A 1200 18.99 -40.15 -61.95
N ASP A 1201 18.70 -39.81 -60.69
CA ASP A 1201 17.73 -40.55 -59.86
C ASP A 1201 16.30 -40.33 -60.38
N PRO A 1202 15.48 -41.39 -60.56
CA PRO A 1202 14.09 -41.26 -61.01
C PRO A 1202 13.22 -40.33 -60.16
N ARG A 1203 13.56 -40.12 -58.88
CA ARG A 1203 12.86 -39.22 -57.95
C ARG A 1203 13.12 -37.73 -58.23
N ALA A 1204 14.04 -37.39 -59.13
CA ALA A 1204 14.42 -35.98 -59.40
C ALA A 1204 13.23 -35.10 -59.83
N VAL A 1205 12.31 -35.64 -60.64
CA VAL A 1205 11.11 -34.90 -61.10
C VAL A 1205 10.18 -34.58 -59.93
N GLU A 1206 9.95 -35.56 -59.04
CA GLU A 1206 9.13 -35.38 -57.85
C GLU A 1206 9.77 -34.40 -56.87
N ALA A 1207 11.09 -34.51 -56.66
CA ALA A 1207 11.86 -33.60 -55.81
C ALA A 1207 11.82 -32.15 -56.32
N ARG A 1208 11.90 -31.95 -57.65
CA ARG A 1208 11.77 -30.62 -58.25
C ARG A 1208 10.36 -30.05 -58.04
N ALA A 1209 9.33 -30.86 -58.29
CA ALA A 1209 7.95 -30.43 -58.05
C ALA A 1209 7.69 -30.09 -56.58
N ASP A 1210 8.35 -30.77 -55.64
CA ASP A 1210 8.28 -30.44 -54.22
C ASP A 1210 8.95 -29.10 -53.87
N ALA A 1211 10.15 -28.85 -54.40
CA ALA A 1211 10.81 -27.56 -54.26
C ALA A 1211 9.97 -26.42 -54.84
N ASP A 1212 9.40 -26.60 -56.04
CA ASP A 1212 8.57 -25.58 -56.69
C ASP A 1212 7.27 -25.30 -55.90
N ARG A 1213 6.64 -26.33 -55.30
CA ARG A 1213 5.49 -26.13 -54.39
C ARG A 1213 5.88 -25.35 -53.14
N SER A 1214 7.03 -25.67 -52.55
CA SER A 1214 7.54 -24.97 -51.36
C SER A 1214 7.80 -23.49 -51.66
N LEU A 1215 8.38 -23.17 -52.82
CA LEU A 1215 8.62 -21.78 -53.25
C LEU A 1215 7.31 -21.04 -53.54
N ALA A 1216 6.36 -21.69 -54.21
CA ALA A 1216 5.06 -21.11 -54.50
C ALA A 1216 4.26 -20.79 -53.22
N ALA A 1217 4.37 -21.63 -52.19
CA ALA A 1217 3.73 -21.39 -50.89
C ALA A 1217 4.30 -20.16 -50.16
N LEU A 1218 5.55 -19.81 -50.44
CA LEU A 1218 6.24 -18.65 -49.86
C LEU A 1218 6.13 -17.37 -50.71
N ASP A 1219 5.59 -17.47 -51.94
CA ASP A 1219 5.56 -16.39 -52.93
C ASP A 1219 6.95 -15.74 -53.18
N ILE A 1220 8.00 -16.57 -53.22
CA ILE A 1220 9.38 -16.13 -53.48
C ILE A 1220 10.07 -16.96 -54.55
N ALA A 1221 11.06 -16.36 -55.20
CA ALA A 1221 12.03 -17.04 -56.05
C ALA A 1221 13.41 -17.02 -55.39
N MET A 1222 14.17 -18.12 -55.51
CA MET A 1222 15.51 -18.27 -54.92
C MET A 1222 16.61 -18.51 -55.98
N PRO A 1223 16.76 -17.66 -57.00
CA PRO A 1223 17.68 -17.90 -58.12
C PRO A 1223 19.16 -17.99 -57.69
N GLY A 1224 19.53 -17.36 -56.58
CA GLY A 1224 20.86 -17.44 -56.02
C GLY A 1224 21.20 -18.84 -55.49
N TRP A 1225 20.24 -19.49 -54.83
CA TRP A 1225 20.41 -20.86 -54.34
C TRP A 1225 20.38 -21.89 -55.49
N GLU A 1226 19.52 -21.67 -56.49
CA GLU A 1226 19.52 -22.46 -57.73
C GLU A 1226 20.90 -22.43 -58.42
N THR A 1227 21.50 -21.24 -58.53
CA THR A 1227 22.83 -21.05 -59.12
C THR A 1227 23.92 -21.73 -58.30
N THR A 1228 23.90 -21.51 -56.98
CA THR A 1228 24.89 -22.08 -56.05
C THR A 1228 24.87 -23.61 -56.09
N PHE A 1229 23.69 -24.23 -55.99
CA PHE A 1229 23.59 -25.69 -55.95
C PHE A 1229 23.89 -26.34 -57.30
N ARG A 1230 23.51 -25.73 -58.43
CA ARG A 1230 23.97 -26.18 -59.75
C ARG A 1230 25.51 -26.26 -59.81
N LEU A 1231 26.20 -25.19 -59.41
CA LEU A 1231 27.68 -25.18 -59.37
C LEU A 1231 28.25 -26.28 -58.45
N CYS A 1232 27.61 -26.51 -57.29
CA CYS A 1232 28.03 -27.57 -56.36
C CYS A 1232 27.90 -28.97 -56.97
N THR A 1233 26.91 -29.23 -57.83
CA THR A 1233 26.78 -30.53 -58.53
C THR A 1233 27.91 -30.81 -59.53
N GLY A 1234 28.63 -29.79 -59.98
CA GLY A 1234 29.71 -29.94 -60.98
C GLY A 1234 29.21 -30.16 -62.41
N ILE A 1235 27.92 -29.92 -62.65
CA ILE A 1235 27.23 -29.92 -63.95
C ILE A 1235 26.93 -28.47 -64.34
#